data_AF-A0ABD4YMR7-F1
#
_entry.id   AF-A0ABD4YMR7-F1
#
_cell.length_a   1.000
_cell.length_b   1.000
_cell.length_c   1.000
_cell.angle_alpha   90.00
_cell.angle_beta   90.00
_cell.angle_gamma   90.00
#
_symmetry.space_group_name_H-M   'P 1'
#
loop_
_entity.id
_entity.type
_entity.pdbx_description
1 polymer ?
#
loop_
_entity_poly.entity_id
_entity_poly.type
_entity_poly.pdbx_seq_one_letter_code
_entity_poly.pdbx_strand_id
1 'polypeptide(L)'
;MTPPTTPPPLPNALPRPADEFAQLERAWKRPTGWRSLTVVNNTSIGLLYIGTALLFFILAGVLGLMMRTQLAAPDSNLIGHTLYNQLFTMHGTVMMFLFAVPAVEAVAVLLLPNMLGARDLPFPRLSAYAYWAYAIGGLVFFCSIFVGLAPDGGWFMYPPLTSAQYSPAVNADLWLLGIGFIEISAIAGAIELAVGILRTRAPGMTLDKIPVFAWVMLVFCGMVIVAFPAVIVATTLLELERAFDMPFFITGRGGDPLLWQHLFWFFGHPEVYIIFLPAAGMVSMMIPAMTGTPLVGYRLVVLAVISTGFLSFGLWVHHMFATGIPQLSLSFASAASMAVSVPTAIQIFAWIATLAAAVRLRPIKTPMLYILGFFFVFVIGGLTGVMVAVIPFDLQAHDTYFVVAHLHYVLFGGMVFPLFAAFYYWTPFISKRPLSERLGRWGFWLMFVGFNVAFFPMHFTGLAGMPRRVYTYAESQGLGPLNLLSTVGAYLIAAGVLVFLIDLARNFRPTIDNNAGNVWRAGTLEWLPSGSYGLRSVPAVNSREPLWDQPGLAQQVDDGQHYLPNAPAGLRTTLVTSALEARPDYVLPLPGPAWSPLLAAVGTAGFFLLLTFKLLPLAAAFGVLAVVSLWRWLWDADTGPDHPPVDIGGGLRLPMMCSGSASHASWAMVLLLIVCASIFGSLMFSYLFLWTTNPQAWPDPGDLPSPVRPMLSGVMLLAAAALALAAGRMMTQNRQRALRACVAGAALLLAAAPALDLVTHWQAGLRPRASAYTAATYAVAGLQAFFGGLAVVMAAFTVARSIAGRLRPTRRAALDATRAMLLYAVAQGLIALALLHAFTRLTG
;
A
#
# COMPACT_ATOMS: atom_id res chain seq x y z
N MET A 1 -31.43 -1.92 -39.44
CA MET A 1 -31.53 -0.57 -38.82
C MET A 1 -30.33 0.22 -39.27
N THR A 2 -30.54 1.26 -40.07
CA THR A 2 -29.50 2.24 -40.43
C THR A 2 -28.99 2.92 -39.16
N PRO A 3 -27.66 3.02 -38.95
CA PRO A 3 -27.14 3.76 -37.80
C PRO A 3 -27.52 5.25 -37.96
N PRO A 4 -27.83 5.96 -36.87
CA PRO A 4 -28.14 7.39 -36.94
C PRO A 4 -26.98 8.14 -37.61
N THR A 5 -27.33 8.97 -38.60
CA THR A 5 -26.41 9.65 -39.52
C THR A 5 -25.67 10.85 -38.92
N THR A 6 -25.85 11.12 -37.61
CA THR A 6 -25.14 12.17 -36.88
C THR A 6 -24.63 11.61 -35.55
N PRO A 7 -23.33 11.75 -35.23
CA PRO A 7 -22.83 11.43 -33.90
C PRO A 7 -23.59 12.28 -32.87
N PRO A 8 -23.90 11.74 -31.68
CA PRO A 8 -24.57 12.50 -30.64
C PRO A 8 -23.79 13.80 -30.34
N PRO A 9 -24.48 14.92 -30.05
CA PRO A 9 -23.82 16.17 -29.76
C PRO A 9 -22.89 16.02 -28.55
N LEU A 10 -21.70 16.63 -28.63
CA LEU A 10 -20.74 16.66 -27.52
C LEU A 10 -21.35 17.37 -26.30
N PRO A 11 -20.94 17.02 -25.06
CA PRO A 11 -21.52 17.59 -23.84
C PRO A 11 -21.51 19.13 -23.79
N ASN A 12 -20.49 19.76 -24.36
CA ASN A 12 -20.32 21.20 -24.38
C ASN A 12 -20.05 21.70 -25.81
N ALA A 13 -20.75 22.75 -26.24
CA ALA A 13 -20.56 23.37 -27.54
C ALA A 13 -19.43 24.41 -27.53
N LEU A 14 -18.93 24.72 -28.73
CA LEU A 14 -18.03 25.84 -29.01
C LEU A 14 -18.82 27.07 -29.50
N PRO A 15 -18.30 28.30 -29.31
CA PRO A 15 -17.06 28.64 -28.58
C PRO A 15 -17.22 28.51 -27.06
N ARG A 16 -16.14 28.13 -26.36
CA ARG A 16 -16.09 28.18 -24.89
C ARG A 16 -15.95 29.64 -24.40
N PRO A 17 -16.39 29.96 -23.17
CA PRO A 17 -16.18 31.29 -22.59
C PRO A 17 -14.68 31.64 -22.51
N ALA A 18 -14.30 32.87 -22.90
CA ALA A 18 -12.90 33.28 -23.07
C ALA A 18 -12.04 33.14 -21.80
N ASP A 19 -12.59 33.46 -20.62
CA ASP A 19 -11.85 33.39 -19.35
C ASP A 19 -11.90 32.01 -18.67
N GLU A 20 -12.61 31.04 -19.23
CA GLU A 20 -12.85 29.74 -18.58
C GLU A 20 -11.54 28.97 -18.35
N PHE A 21 -10.66 28.98 -19.36
CA PHE A 21 -9.38 28.29 -19.28
C PHE A 21 -8.42 28.96 -18.28
N ALA A 22 -8.32 30.29 -18.32
CA ALA A 22 -7.49 31.04 -17.38
C ALA A 22 -7.97 30.92 -15.93
N GLN A 23 -9.28 30.71 -15.69
CA GLN A 23 -9.80 30.38 -14.36
C GLN A 23 -9.38 28.99 -13.90
N LEU A 24 -9.40 28.00 -14.80
CA LEU A 24 -8.93 26.65 -14.51
C LEU A 24 -7.45 26.63 -14.15
N GLU A 25 -6.60 27.29 -14.94
CA GLU A 25 -5.16 27.37 -14.63
C GLU A 25 -4.88 28.06 -13.30
N ARG A 26 -5.62 29.13 -12.98
CA ARG A 26 -5.48 29.83 -11.68
C ARG A 26 -5.87 28.94 -10.50
N ALA A 27 -6.94 28.16 -10.63
CA ALA A 27 -7.40 27.26 -9.56
C ALA A 27 -6.36 26.16 -9.26
N TRP A 28 -5.66 25.68 -10.29
CA TRP A 28 -4.66 24.59 -10.20
C TRP A 28 -3.21 25.06 -10.12
N LYS A 29 -2.99 26.37 -9.94
CA LYS A 29 -1.65 26.96 -9.84
C LYS A 29 -0.86 26.32 -8.70
N ARG A 30 0.31 25.79 -9.04
CA ARG A 30 1.22 25.12 -8.09
C ARG A 30 1.90 26.13 -7.17
N PRO A 31 2.20 25.74 -5.92
CA PRO A 31 3.03 26.57 -5.05
C PRO A 31 4.48 26.58 -5.55
N THR A 32 5.14 27.73 -5.47
CA THR A 32 6.53 27.93 -5.91
C THR A 32 7.44 28.34 -4.74
N GLY A 33 8.75 28.35 -4.98
CA GLY A 33 9.75 28.64 -3.94
C GLY A 33 9.65 27.62 -2.80
N TRP A 34 9.73 28.09 -1.55
CA TRP A 34 9.71 27.22 -0.37
C TRP A 34 8.34 26.59 -0.11
N ARG A 35 7.26 27.18 -0.66
CA ARG A 35 5.92 26.60 -0.56
C ARG A 35 5.75 25.36 -1.43
N SER A 36 6.71 25.00 -2.29
CA SER A 36 6.66 23.77 -3.10
C SER A 36 6.48 22.51 -2.24
N LEU A 37 6.99 22.51 -1.00
CA LEU A 37 6.82 21.43 -0.02
C LEU A 37 5.36 21.18 0.38
N THR A 38 4.48 22.15 0.16
CA THR A 38 3.04 22.06 0.47
C THR A 38 2.20 21.51 -0.69
N VAL A 39 2.83 21.14 -1.81
CA VAL A 39 2.14 20.62 -2.99
C VAL A 39 1.32 19.37 -2.66
N VAL A 40 0.17 19.21 -3.32
CA VAL A 40 -0.74 18.07 -3.12
C VAL A 40 -1.19 17.43 -4.42
N ASN A 41 -0.84 18.01 -5.58
CA ASN A 41 -1.23 17.48 -6.87
C ASN A 41 -0.57 16.11 -7.12
N ASN A 42 -1.35 15.13 -7.58
CA ASN A 42 -0.89 13.77 -7.81
C ASN A 42 0.34 13.65 -8.71
N THR A 43 0.46 14.46 -9.78
CA THR A 43 1.62 14.40 -10.67
C THR A 43 2.90 14.83 -9.94
N SER A 44 2.80 15.87 -9.10
CA SER A 44 3.94 16.36 -8.32
C SER A 44 4.32 15.37 -7.21
N ILE A 45 3.32 14.86 -6.46
CA ILE A 45 3.54 13.87 -5.41
C ILE A 45 4.07 12.56 -5.99
N GLY A 46 3.48 12.05 -7.08
CA GLY A 46 3.94 10.85 -7.77
C GLY A 46 5.39 10.94 -8.23
N LEU A 47 5.83 12.08 -8.77
CA LEU A 47 7.24 12.30 -9.14
C LEU A 47 8.18 12.28 -7.94
N LEU A 48 7.81 12.94 -6.85
CA LEU A 48 8.57 12.92 -5.60
C LEU A 48 8.68 11.49 -5.04
N TYR A 49 7.58 10.74 -5.11
CA TYR A 49 7.46 9.39 -4.59
C TYR A 49 8.30 8.40 -5.43
N ILE A 50 8.23 8.47 -6.76
CA ILE A 50 9.10 7.70 -7.68
C ILE A 50 10.58 8.04 -7.46
N GLY A 51 10.93 9.32 -7.34
CA GLY A 51 12.31 9.75 -7.11
C GLY A 51 12.88 9.22 -5.79
N THR A 52 12.06 9.22 -4.73
CA THR A 52 12.45 8.70 -3.42
C THR A 52 12.57 7.17 -3.44
N ALA A 53 11.64 6.45 -4.09
CA ALA A 53 11.76 5.01 -4.28
C ALA A 53 13.00 4.61 -5.10
N LEU A 54 13.32 5.36 -6.16
CA LEU A 54 14.53 5.16 -6.95
C LEU A 54 15.81 5.39 -6.13
N LEU A 55 15.80 6.37 -5.21
CA LEU A 55 16.90 6.58 -4.27
C LEU A 55 17.10 5.33 -3.40
N PHE A 56 16.04 4.77 -2.79
CA PHE A 56 16.16 3.55 -1.99
C PHE A 56 16.59 2.33 -2.81
N PHE A 57 16.15 2.21 -4.06
CA PHE A 57 16.66 1.18 -4.98
C PHE A 57 18.17 1.26 -5.18
N ILE A 58 18.70 2.46 -5.44
CA ILE A 58 20.14 2.68 -5.61
C ILE A 58 20.88 2.36 -4.31
N LEU A 59 20.39 2.87 -3.18
CA LEU A 59 20.98 2.66 -1.87
C LEU A 59 21.03 1.17 -1.51
N ALA A 60 19.93 0.44 -1.65
CA ALA A 60 19.91 -1.01 -1.41
C ALA A 60 20.76 -1.80 -2.42
N GLY A 61 20.85 -1.33 -3.67
CA GLY A 61 21.77 -1.88 -4.67
C GLY A 61 23.23 -1.78 -4.23
N VAL A 62 23.64 -0.64 -3.66
CA VAL A 62 24.99 -0.45 -3.09
C VAL A 62 25.24 -1.44 -1.94
N LEU A 63 24.27 -1.63 -1.03
CA LEU A 63 24.39 -2.64 0.04
C LEU A 63 24.55 -4.05 -0.55
N GLY A 64 23.80 -4.36 -1.62
CA GLY A 64 23.93 -5.61 -2.37
C GLY A 64 25.32 -5.84 -2.95
N LEU A 65 25.91 -4.81 -3.57
CA LEU A 65 27.28 -4.88 -4.11
C LEU A 65 28.33 -5.08 -3.02
N MET A 66 28.18 -4.43 -1.86
CA MET A 66 29.08 -4.62 -0.73
C MET A 66 29.06 -6.09 -0.26
N MET A 67 27.86 -6.68 -0.10
CA MET A 67 27.73 -8.10 0.26
C MET A 67 28.34 -9.03 -0.78
N ARG A 68 28.10 -8.78 -2.07
CA ARG A 68 28.68 -9.60 -3.15
C ARG A 68 30.19 -9.47 -3.24
N THR A 69 30.73 -8.31 -2.91
CA THR A 69 32.19 -8.10 -2.86
C THR A 69 32.81 -8.89 -1.71
N GLN A 70 32.17 -8.90 -0.53
CA GLN A 70 32.59 -9.76 0.58
C GLN A 70 32.61 -11.25 0.18
N LEU A 71 31.60 -11.70 -0.56
CA LEU A 71 31.46 -13.10 -1.00
C LEU A 71 32.17 -13.41 -2.32
N ALA A 72 33.05 -12.55 -2.84
CA ALA A 72 33.71 -12.79 -4.11
C ALA A 72 34.79 -13.88 -4.02
N ALA A 73 35.35 -14.11 -2.84
CA ALA A 73 36.39 -15.08 -2.56
C ALA A 73 36.09 -15.84 -1.26
N PRO A 74 36.51 -17.11 -1.15
CA PRO A 74 36.42 -17.85 0.10
C PRO A 74 37.24 -17.17 1.20
N ASP A 75 36.80 -17.33 2.45
CA ASP A 75 37.52 -16.87 3.65
C ASP A 75 37.90 -15.37 3.62
N SER A 76 37.12 -14.56 2.88
CA SER A 76 37.31 -13.12 2.75
C SER A 76 37.05 -12.39 4.07
N ASN A 77 37.87 -11.37 4.36
CA ASN A 77 37.78 -10.55 5.57
C ASN A 77 37.48 -9.07 5.28
N LEU A 78 36.89 -8.75 4.12
CA LEU A 78 36.59 -7.37 3.73
C LEU A 78 35.52 -6.72 4.65
N ILE A 79 34.49 -7.50 5.00
CA ILE A 79 33.35 -7.07 5.82
C ILE A 79 33.19 -8.06 6.97
N GLY A 80 33.24 -7.58 8.20
CA GLY A 80 33.01 -8.40 9.39
C GLY A 80 31.55 -8.86 9.54
N HIS A 81 31.36 -9.93 10.29
CA HIS A 81 30.05 -10.58 10.53
C HIS A 81 28.92 -9.60 10.91
N THR A 82 29.14 -8.73 11.90
CA THR A 82 28.10 -7.79 12.38
C THR A 82 27.63 -6.85 11.28
N LEU A 83 28.57 -6.22 10.56
CA LEU A 83 28.23 -5.32 9.47
C LEU A 83 27.57 -6.07 8.31
N TYR A 84 28.03 -7.28 7.98
CA TYR A 84 27.39 -8.11 6.97
C TYR A 84 25.91 -8.40 7.33
N ASN A 85 25.62 -8.68 8.61
CA ASN A 85 24.26 -8.90 9.07
C ASN A 85 23.37 -7.67 8.92
N GLN A 86 23.91 -6.50 9.26
CA GLN A 86 23.23 -5.22 9.02
C GLN A 86 22.99 -4.97 7.52
N LEU A 87 23.99 -5.23 6.67
CA LEU A 87 23.89 -5.01 5.23
C LEU A 87 22.81 -5.88 4.59
N PHE A 88 22.76 -7.18 4.88
CA PHE A 88 21.75 -8.05 4.26
C PHE A 88 20.35 -7.78 4.80
N THR A 89 20.24 -7.43 6.08
CA THR A 89 18.97 -7.05 6.69
C THR A 89 18.44 -5.78 6.06
N MET A 90 19.27 -4.73 5.98
CA MET A 90 18.92 -3.47 5.36
C MET A 90 18.66 -3.61 3.86
N HIS A 91 19.45 -4.40 3.12
CA HIS A 91 19.20 -4.66 1.70
C HIS A 91 17.79 -5.23 1.48
N GLY A 92 17.42 -6.29 2.21
CA GLY A 92 16.11 -6.91 2.10
C GLY A 92 14.98 -5.96 2.51
N THR A 93 15.10 -5.31 3.66
CA THR A 93 14.06 -4.39 4.17
C THR A 93 13.87 -3.19 3.26
N VAL A 94 14.95 -2.56 2.80
CA VAL A 94 14.86 -1.38 1.92
C VAL A 94 14.29 -1.77 0.56
N MET A 95 14.64 -2.93 0.00
CA MET A 95 14.07 -3.40 -1.27
C MET A 95 12.58 -3.68 -1.15
N MET A 96 12.14 -4.41 -0.13
CA MET A 96 10.73 -4.82 0.02
C MET A 96 9.83 -3.64 0.44
N PHE A 97 10.17 -2.96 1.54
CA PHE A 97 9.29 -1.97 2.16
C PHE A 97 9.52 -0.55 1.65
N LEU A 98 10.75 -0.16 1.31
CA LEU A 98 11.06 1.23 0.95
C LEU A 98 11.17 1.46 -0.56
N PHE A 99 11.39 0.42 -1.35
CA PHE A 99 11.42 0.50 -2.80
C PHE A 99 10.21 -0.13 -3.46
N ALA A 100 9.96 -1.43 -3.25
CA ALA A 100 9.10 -2.20 -4.13
C ALA A 100 7.63 -1.74 -4.08
N VAL A 101 7.01 -1.80 -2.91
CA VAL A 101 5.61 -1.33 -2.72
C VAL A 101 5.48 0.17 -3.00
N PRO A 102 6.34 1.06 -2.46
CA PRO A 102 6.25 2.50 -2.77
C PRO A 102 6.42 2.84 -4.24
N ALA A 103 7.27 2.12 -5.00
CA ALA A 103 7.47 2.39 -6.42
C ALA A 103 6.20 2.11 -7.23
N VAL A 104 5.53 0.97 -7.01
CA VAL A 104 4.31 0.64 -7.75
C VAL A 104 3.13 1.52 -7.34
N GLU A 105 3.05 1.89 -6.06
CA GLU A 105 2.07 2.85 -5.56
C GLU A 105 2.31 4.25 -6.16
N ALA A 106 3.56 4.70 -6.23
CA ALA A 106 3.93 5.99 -6.80
C ALA A 106 3.57 6.09 -8.28
N VAL A 107 3.78 5.02 -9.06
CA VAL A 107 3.32 4.95 -10.46
C VAL A 107 1.81 5.07 -10.55
N ALA A 108 1.07 4.43 -9.64
CA ALA A 108 -0.38 4.52 -9.60
C ALA A 108 -0.86 5.94 -9.25
N VAL A 109 -0.26 6.59 -8.25
CA VAL A 109 -0.54 8.00 -7.90
C VAL A 109 -0.29 8.92 -9.10
N LEU A 110 0.80 8.70 -9.83
CA LEU A 110 1.14 9.50 -11.01
C LEU A 110 0.15 9.31 -12.17
N LEU A 111 -0.16 8.06 -12.52
CA LEU A 111 -0.83 7.71 -13.78
C LEU A 111 -2.33 7.50 -13.68
N LEU A 112 -2.84 6.93 -12.57
CA LEU A 112 -4.24 6.50 -12.49
C LEU A 112 -5.24 7.63 -12.71
N PRO A 113 -5.08 8.84 -12.15
CA PRO A 113 -6.04 9.91 -12.41
C PRO A 113 -6.23 10.18 -13.90
N ASN A 114 -5.14 10.24 -14.67
CA ASN A 114 -5.22 10.47 -16.12
C ASN A 114 -5.79 9.25 -16.86
N MET A 115 -5.43 8.02 -16.47
CA MET A 115 -6.01 6.80 -17.03
C MET A 115 -7.53 6.68 -16.79
N LEU A 116 -8.02 7.24 -15.68
CA LEU A 116 -9.43 7.27 -15.30
C LEU A 116 -10.16 8.50 -15.86
N GLY A 117 -9.46 9.45 -16.50
CA GLY A 117 -10.01 10.74 -16.93
C GLY A 117 -10.35 11.70 -15.79
N ALA A 118 -9.83 11.46 -14.59
CA ALA A 118 -9.95 12.32 -13.42
C ALA A 118 -8.91 13.46 -13.47
N ARG A 119 -9.21 14.58 -12.82
CA ARG A 119 -8.27 15.71 -12.70
C ARG A 119 -7.19 15.50 -11.64
N ASP A 120 -7.50 14.74 -10.59
CA ASP A 120 -6.61 14.40 -9.46
C ASP A 120 -7.26 13.25 -8.67
N LEU A 121 -6.55 12.71 -7.68
CA LEU A 121 -7.10 11.75 -6.72
C LEU A 121 -8.12 12.40 -5.77
N PRO A 122 -9.05 11.63 -5.18
CA PRO A 122 -10.11 12.18 -4.33
C PRO A 122 -9.63 12.74 -2.97
N PHE A 123 -8.41 12.40 -2.52
CA PHE A 123 -7.87 12.87 -1.24
C PHE A 123 -6.45 13.44 -1.36
N PRO A 124 -6.19 14.50 -2.16
CA PRO A 124 -4.83 14.94 -2.49
C PRO A 124 -3.91 15.24 -1.29
N ARG A 125 -4.50 15.69 -0.16
CA ARG A 125 -3.75 15.92 1.08
C ARG A 125 -3.33 14.62 1.78
N LEU A 126 -4.09 13.54 1.62
CA LEU A 126 -3.75 12.21 2.13
C LEU A 126 -2.56 11.62 1.36
N SER A 127 -2.57 11.71 0.03
CA SER A 127 -1.38 11.42 -0.80
C SER A 127 -0.13 12.18 -0.32
N ALA A 128 -0.26 13.49 -0.06
CA ALA A 128 0.86 14.28 0.43
C ALA A 128 1.34 13.84 1.82
N TYR A 129 0.42 13.55 2.75
CA TYR A 129 0.77 13.02 4.07
C TYR A 129 1.49 11.67 3.97
N ALA A 130 0.95 10.73 3.19
CA ALA A 130 1.52 9.41 2.96
C ALA A 130 2.96 9.54 2.44
N TYR A 131 3.15 10.29 1.34
CA TYR A 131 4.47 10.54 0.79
C TYR A 131 5.48 11.07 1.82
N TRP A 132 5.12 12.10 2.58
CA TRP A 132 6.04 12.69 3.56
C TRP A 132 6.35 11.74 4.73
N ALA A 133 5.36 10.96 5.19
CA ALA A 133 5.57 9.99 6.25
C ALA A 133 6.55 8.89 5.80
N TYR A 134 6.37 8.38 4.58
CA TYR A 134 7.28 7.45 3.93
C TYR A 134 8.69 8.04 3.75
N ALA A 135 8.81 9.23 3.16
CA ALA A 135 10.11 9.80 2.83
C ALA A 135 10.94 10.09 4.09
N ILE A 136 10.33 10.70 5.10
CA ILE A 136 10.99 11.02 6.37
C ILE A 136 11.34 9.72 7.11
N GLY A 137 10.36 8.81 7.25
CA GLY A 137 10.55 7.55 7.96
C GLY A 137 11.62 6.66 7.32
N GLY A 138 11.53 6.45 6.02
CA GLY A 138 12.47 5.64 5.27
C GLY A 138 13.88 6.21 5.30
N LEU A 139 14.05 7.53 5.21
CA LEU A 139 15.37 8.16 5.25
C LEU A 139 16.01 8.02 6.63
N VAL A 140 15.26 8.27 7.72
CA VAL A 140 15.78 8.09 9.08
C VAL A 140 16.11 6.61 9.34
N PHE A 141 15.22 5.70 8.94
CA PHE A 141 15.46 4.26 9.05
C PHE A 141 16.72 3.84 8.30
N PHE A 142 16.88 4.26 7.03
CA PHE A 142 18.07 3.96 6.25
C PHE A 142 19.35 4.49 6.90
N CYS A 143 19.32 5.70 7.46
CA CYS A 143 20.48 6.32 8.09
C CYS A 143 20.96 5.59 9.36
N SER A 144 20.18 4.67 9.93
CA SER A 144 20.59 3.85 11.07
C SER A 144 21.89 3.08 10.82
N ILE A 145 22.20 2.74 9.57
CA ILE A 145 23.43 2.03 9.20
C ILE A 145 24.70 2.87 9.43
N PHE A 146 24.62 4.19 9.24
CA PHE A 146 25.79 5.08 9.40
C PHE A 146 26.17 5.32 10.87
N VAL A 147 25.28 4.96 11.79
CA VAL A 147 25.48 5.10 13.24
C VAL A 147 25.55 3.75 13.96
N GLY A 148 25.67 2.64 13.21
CA GLY A 148 25.81 1.29 13.75
C GLY A 148 24.54 0.71 14.39
N LEU A 149 23.38 1.35 14.18
CA LEU A 149 22.10 0.95 14.78
C LEU A 149 21.19 0.17 13.83
N ALA A 150 21.65 -0.11 12.61
CA ALA A 150 20.85 -0.86 11.64
C ALA A 150 20.44 -2.25 12.19
N PRO A 151 19.21 -2.71 11.91
CA PRO A 151 18.77 -4.07 12.25
C PRO A 151 19.66 -5.13 11.61
N ASP A 152 19.84 -6.26 12.29
CA ASP A 152 20.76 -7.34 11.93
C ASP A 152 20.11 -8.74 12.00
N GLY A 153 18.79 -8.82 12.24
CA GLY A 153 18.03 -10.08 12.35
C GLY A 153 17.44 -10.62 11.03
N GLY A 154 17.80 -10.02 9.90
CA GLY A 154 17.18 -10.26 8.60
C GLY A 154 15.83 -9.55 8.42
N TRP A 155 15.39 -9.37 7.18
CA TRP A 155 14.23 -8.53 6.84
C TRP A 155 12.87 -8.99 7.40
N PHE A 156 12.82 -10.18 8.02
CA PHE A 156 11.63 -10.75 8.64
C PHE A 156 11.75 -10.97 10.16
N MET A 157 12.87 -10.58 10.79
CA MET A 157 13.01 -10.36 12.24
C MET A 157 12.45 -11.46 13.18
N TYR A 158 12.76 -12.73 12.92
CA TYR A 158 12.19 -13.86 13.68
C TYR A 158 12.59 -13.89 15.18
N PRO A 159 11.60 -13.98 16.08
CA PRO A 159 11.81 -14.55 17.41
C PRO A 159 12.20 -16.04 17.32
N PRO A 160 12.95 -16.57 18.30
CA PRO A 160 13.42 -15.89 19.50
C PRO A 160 14.67 -15.02 19.28
N LEU A 161 15.34 -15.08 18.12
CA LEU A 161 16.58 -14.35 17.88
C LEU A 161 16.42 -12.83 18.10
N THR A 162 15.28 -12.26 17.70
CA THR A 162 14.98 -10.83 17.87
C THR A 162 14.36 -10.47 19.23
N SER A 163 14.22 -11.42 20.16
CA SER A 163 13.80 -11.11 21.53
C SER A 163 14.89 -10.37 22.29
N ALA A 164 14.52 -9.68 23.38
CA ALA A 164 15.47 -8.95 24.22
C ALA A 164 16.57 -9.83 24.84
N GLN A 165 16.34 -11.15 24.95
CA GLN A 165 17.32 -12.10 25.47
C GLN A 165 18.52 -12.28 24.52
N TYR A 166 18.28 -12.32 23.21
CA TYR A 166 19.31 -12.61 22.20
C TYR A 166 19.76 -11.35 21.44
N SER A 167 18.87 -10.37 21.27
CA SER A 167 19.15 -9.06 20.67
C SER A 167 18.75 -7.92 21.64
N PRO A 168 19.53 -7.68 22.71
CA PRO A 168 19.21 -6.67 23.73
C PRO A 168 19.37 -5.23 23.25
N ALA A 169 20.09 -5.01 22.14
CA ALA A 169 20.28 -3.70 21.53
C ALA A 169 19.01 -3.19 20.83
N VAL A 170 18.96 -1.89 20.58
CA VAL A 170 17.81 -1.19 19.95
C VAL A 170 17.67 -1.44 18.45
N ASN A 171 18.60 -2.20 17.85
CA ASN A 171 18.62 -2.50 16.41
C ASN A 171 17.30 -3.11 15.93
N ALA A 172 16.72 -4.03 16.70
CA ALA A 172 15.43 -4.61 16.39
C ALA A 172 14.27 -3.62 16.57
N ASP A 173 14.30 -2.79 17.61
CA ASP A 173 13.28 -1.77 17.90
C ASP A 173 13.18 -0.74 16.78
N LEU A 174 14.31 -0.39 16.13
CA LEU A 174 14.34 0.48 14.95
C LEU A 174 13.61 -0.11 13.76
N TRP A 175 13.67 -1.43 13.59
CA TRP A 175 12.90 -2.11 12.54
C TRP A 175 11.42 -2.15 12.89
N LEU A 176 11.06 -2.56 14.11
CA LEU A 176 9.68 -2.73 14.55
C LEU A 176 8.90 -1.41 14.49
N LEU A 177 9.44 -0.35 15.10
CA LEU A 177 8.80 0.95 15.10
C LEU A 177 8.96 1.65 13.75
N GLY A 178 10.14 1.60 13.14
CA GLY A 178 10.43 2.28 11.88
C GLY A 178 9.59 1.76 10.70
N ILE A 179 9.60 0.45 10.44
CA ILE A 179 8.81 -0.14 9.36
C ILE A 179 7.32 -0.16 9.70
N GLY A 180 6.96 -0.51 10.94
CA GLY A 180 5.57 -0.60 11.37
C GLY A 180 4.77 0.68 11.16
N PHE A 181 5.38 1.88 11.30
CA PHE A 181 4.66 3.12 10.99
C PHE A 181 4.66 3.49 9.50
N ILE A 182 5.69 3.10 8.74
CA ILE A 182 5.76 3.39 7.29
C ILE A 182 4.61 2.70 6.56
N GLU A 183 4.14 1.56 7.06
CA GLU A 183 2.95 0.86 6.55
C GLU A 183 1.67 1.71 6.61
N ILE A 184 1.58 2.69 7.53
CA ILE A 184 0.47 3.65 7.58
C ILE A 184 0.40 4.46 6.27
N SER A 185 1.55 4.78 5.67
CA SER A 185 1.62 5.45 4.36
C SER A 185 0.97 4.60 3.26
N ALA A 186 1.36 3.33 3.17
CA ALA A 186 0.87 2.41 2.14
C ALA A 186 -0.65 2.15 2.28
N ILE A 187 -1.15 2.02 3.52
CA ILE A 187 -2.59 1.86 3.76
C ILE A 187 -3.35 3.13 3.35
N ALA A 188 -2.82 4.31 3.69
CA ALA A 188 -3.43 5.59 3.33
C ALA A 188 -3.56 5.75 1.80
N GLY A 189 -2.49 5.42 1.06
CA GLY A 189 -2.52 5.46 -0.40
C GLY A 189 -3.44 4.38 -0.99
N ALA A 190 -3.43 3.15 -0.48
CA ALA A 190 -4.36 2.11 -0.92
C ALA A 190 -5.85 2.50 -0.79
N ILE A 191 -6.23 3.15 0.31
CA ILE A 191 -7.60 3.65 0.50
C ILE A 191 -7.93 4.73 -0.54
N GLU A 192 -7.04 5.68 -0.76
CA GLU A 192 -7.24 6.76 -1.73
C GLU A 192 -7.35 6.23 -3.16
N LEU A 193 -6.45 5.33 -3.55
CA LEU A 193 -6.43 4.72 -4.88
C LEU A 193 -7.69 3.89 -5.13
N ALA A 194 -8.12 3.07 -4.17
CA ALA A 194 -9.37 2.30 -4.29
C ALA A 194 -10.59 3.20 -4.51
N VAL A 195 -10.72 4.28 -3.72
CA VAL A 195 -11.82 5.24 -3.89
C VAL A 195 -11.68 5.96 -5.24
N GLY A 196 -10.48 6.36 -5.66
CA GLY A 196 -10.26 6.99 -6.96
C GLY A 196 -10.70 6.09 -8.12
N ILE A 197 -10.25 4.84 -8.14
CA ILE A 197 -10.61 3.86 -9.18
C ILE A 197 -12.12 3.64 -9.22
N LEU A 198 -12.76 3.48 -8.06
CA LEU A 198 -14.20 3.18 -8.03
C LEU A 198 -15.06 4.41 -8.28
N ARG A 199 -14.66 5.60 -7.83
CA ARG A 199 -15.55 6.77 -7.69
C ARG A 199 -15.14 7.98 -8.51
N THR A 200 -14.00 8.03 -9.21
CA THR A 200 -13.61 9.22 -10.00
C THR A 200 -13.35 8.90 -11.47
N ARG A 201 -14.10 7.96 -12.04
CA ARG A 201 -13.94 7.54 -13.44
C ARG A 201 -14.61 8.50 -14.42
N ALA A 202 -14.09 8.54 -15.63
CA ALA A 202 -14.70 9.25 -16.75
C ALA A 202 -16.11 8.70 -17.03
N PRO A 203 -17.10 9.55 -17.34
CA PRO A 203 -18.47 9.12 -17.59
C PRO A 203 -18.55 8.04 -18.68
N GLY A 204 -19.21 6.93 -18.37
CA GLY A 204 -19.37 5.77 -19.28
C GLY A 204 -18.27 4.68 -19.16
N MET A 205 -17.20 4.95 -18.40
CA MET A 205 -16.15 3.97 -18.08
C MET A 205 -16.61 2.98 -16.99
N THR A 206 -17.52 2.09 -17.39
CA THR A 206 -17.95 0.94 -16.58
C THR A 206 -16.77 0.06 -16.15
N LEU A 207 -16.92 -0.74 -15.10
CA LEU A 207 -15.82 -1.59 -14.59
C LEU A 207 -15.23 -2.55 -15.64
N ASP A 208 -16.01 -2.98 -16.63
CA ASP A 208 -15.52 -3.83 -17.72
C ASP A 208 -14.74 -3.07 -18.81
N LYS A 209 -14.66 -1.74 -18.71
CA LYS A 209 -13.93 -0.84 -19.62
C LYS A 209 -12.71 -0.15 -19.01
N ILE A 210 -12.50 -0.25 -17.69
CA ILE A 210 -11.33 0.38 -17.06
C ILE A 210 -10.03 -0.27 -17.59
N PRO A 211 -8.91 0.47 -17.63
CA PRO A 211 -7.61 -0.12 -17.97
C PRO A 211 -7.24 -1.29 -17.07
N VAL A 212 -6.51 -2.28 -17.59
CA VAL A 212 -6.07 -3.45 -16.79
C VAL A 212 -5.25 -3.03 -15.58
N PHE A 213 -4.41 -2.00 -15.71
CA PHE A 213 -3.67 -1.45 -14.59
C PHE A 213 -4.59 -0.93 -13.46
N ALA A 214 -5.76 -0.36 -13.77
CA ALA A 214 -6.72 0.06 -12.75
C ALA A 214 -7.38 -1.14 -12.04
N TRP A 215 -7.68 -2.24 -12.75
CA TRP A 215 -8.15 -3.48 -12.12
C TRP A 215 -7.10 -4.08 -11.18
N VAL A 216 -5.87 -4.16 -11.66
CA VAL A 216 -4.71 -4.63 -10.91
C VAL A 216 -4.50 -3.78 -9.65
N MET A 217 -4.55 -2.45 -9.77
CA MET A 217 -4.40 -1.56 -8.62
C MET A 217 -5.58 -1.68 -7.65
N LEU A 218 -6.79 -2.00 -8.10
CA LEU A 218 -7.91 -2.27 -7.21
C LEU A 218 -7.69 -3.54 -6.38
N VAL A 219 -7.17 -4.61 -7.01
CA VAL A 219 -6.80 -5.85 -6.30
C VAL A 219 -5.64 -5.59 -5.33
N PHE A 220 -4.61 -4.87 -5.75
CA PHE A 220 -3.54 -4.37 -4.89
C PHE A 220 -4.09 -3.66 -3.65
N CYS A 221 -5.02 -2.72 -3.82
CA CYS A 221 -5.58 -1.97 -2.69
C CYS A 221 -6.32 -2.89 -1.73
N GLY A 222 -7.12 -3.84 -2.24
CA GLY A 222 -7.80 -4.85 -1.42
C GLY A 222 -6.82 -5.72 -0.64
N MET A 223 -5.72 -6.15 -1.28
CA MET A 223 -4.69 -6.95 -0.63
C MET A 223 -3.96 -6.14 0.46
N VAL A 224 -3.56 -4.90 0.20
CA VAL A 224 -2.93 -4.02 1.20
C VAL A 224 -3.85 -3.83 2.41
N ILE A 225 -5.12 -3.51 2.17
CA ILE A 225 -6.13 -3.29 3.23
C ILE A 225 -6.30 -4.51 4.16
N VAL A 226 -6.10 -5.73 3.65
CA VAL A 226 -6.29 -6.97 4.42
C VAL A 226 -4.98 -7.52 4.98
N ALA A 227 -3.87 -7.47 4.23
CA ALA A 227 -2.60 -8.11 4.57
C ALA A 227 -1.72 -7.27 5.51
N PHE A 228 -1.56 -5.97 5.25
CA PHE A 228 -0.68 -5.09 6.04
C PHE A 228 -1.06 -5.02 7.53
N PRO A 229 -2.34 -5.03 7.91
CA PRO A 229 -2.73 -5.16 9.31
C PRO A 229 -2.06 -6.29 10.10
N ALA A 230 -1.72 -7.41 9.46
CA ALA A 230 -1.11 -8.55 10.16
C ALA A 230 0.33 -8.26 10.61
N VAL A 231 1.12 -7.53 9.82
CA VAL A 231 2.48 -7.12 10.20
C VAL A 231 2.47 -5.96 11.20
N ILE A 232 1.48 -5.05 11.14
CA ILE A 232 1.22 -4.07 12.21
C ILE A 232 0.99 -4.80 13.55
N VAL A 233 0.19 -5.88 13.55
CA VAL A 233 -0.03 -6.68 14.76
C VAL A 233 1.25 -7.41 15.17
N ALA A 234 1.96 -8.07 14.25
CA ALA A 234 3.20 -8.77 14.56
C ALA A 234 4.23 -7.85 15.22
N THR A 235 4.51 -6.71 14.58
CA THR A 235 5.45 -5.68 15.08
C THR A 235 5.00 -5.12 16.43
N THR A 236 3.71 -4.83 16.60
CA THR A 236 3.16 -4.37 17.88
C THR A 236 3.35 -5.41 18.98
N LEU A 237 3.05 -6.69 18.73
CA LEU A 237 3.22 -7.75 19.73
C LEU A 237 4.68 -7.92 20.14
N LEU A 238 5.61 -7.89 19.19
CA LEU A 238 7.04 -8.03 19.48
C LEU A 238 7.61 -6.79 20.17
N GLU A 239 7.14 -5.60 19.81
CA GLU A 239 7.48 -4.36 20.53
C GLU A 239 6.96 -4.41 21.97
N LEU A 240 5.71 -4.87 22.18
CA LEU A 240 5.15 -5.04 23.52
C LEU A 240 5.94 -6.07 24.36
N GLU A 241 6.39 -7.17 23.73
CA GLU A 241 7.26 -8.15 24.39
C GLU A 241 8.59 -7.52 24.81
N ARG A 242 9.26 -6.82 23.89
CA ARG A 242 10.59 -6.25 24.14
C ARG A 242 10.56 -5.05 25.10
N ALA A 243 9.54 -4.19 24.99
CA ALA A 243 9.43 -2.98 25.81
C ALA A 243 8.79 -3.23 27.18
N PHE A 244 7.83 -4.16 27.28
CA PHE A 244 7.03 -4.36 28.49
C PHE A 244 7.08 -5.77 29.08
N ASP A 245 7.87 -6.67 28.50
CA ASP A 245 8.04 -8.06 28.95
C ASP A 245 6.73 -8.88 28.89
N MET A 246 5.92 -8.63 27.85
CA MET A 246 4.68 -9.38 27.58
C MET A 246 4.98 -10.63 26.71
N PRO A 247 4.90 -11.86 27.26
CA PRO A 247 5.46 -13.05 26.60
C PRO A 247 4.54 -13.63 25.51
N PHE A 248 4.52 -13.04 24.31
CA PHE A 248 3.78 -13.59 23.17
C PHE A 248 4.54 -14.70 22.46
N PHE A 249 5.87 -14.57 22.37
CA PHE A 249 6.75 -15.49 21.65
C PHE A 249 7.66 -16.30 22.60
N ILE A 250 7.62 -16.02 23.91
CA ILE A 250 8.45 -16.68 24.92
C ILE A 250 7.79 -17.99 25.39
N THR A 251 8.33 -19.12 24.93
CA THR A 251 7.83 -20.48 25.21
C THR A 251 7.73 -20.82 26.70
N GLY A 252 8.71 -20.40 27.50
CA GLY A 252 8.72 -20.64 28.95
C GLY A 252 7.57 -20.00 29.73
N ARG A 253 6.82 -19.07 29.11
CA ARG A 253 5.62 -18.44 29.68
C ARG A 253 4.36 -18.68 28.83
N GLY A 254 4.38 -19.73 28.00
CA GLY A 254 3.25 -20.14 27.17
C GLY A 254 3.15 -19.48 25.81
N GLY A 255 4.13 -18.65 25.42
CA GLY A 255 4.21 -18.03 24.10
C GLY A 255 4.70 -19.02 23.03
N ASP A 256 4.64 -18.62 21.76
CA ASP A 256 5.14 -19.45 20.65
C ASP A 256 5.79 -18.58 19.55
N PRO A 257 7.09 -18.76 19.25
CA PRO A 257 7.76 -18.04 18.17
C PRO A 257 7.13 -18.23 16.78
N LEU A 258 6.44 -19.35 16.52
CA LEU A 258 5.77 -19.58 15.24
C LEU A 258 4.59 -18.64 15.01
N LEU A 259 4.02 -18.06 16.06
CA LEU A 259 3.01 -17.01 15.93
C LEU A 259 3.53 -15.85 15.06
N TRP A 260 4.78 -15.43 15.28
CA TRP A 260 5.41 -14.37 14.48
C TRP A 260 5.45 -14.77 13.02
N GLN A 261 5.88 -15.99 12.72
CA GLN A 261 5.99 -16.47 11.33
C GLN A 261 4.61 -16.52 10.65
N HIS A 262 3.57 -16.97 11.36
CA HIS A 262 2.21 -16.97 10.81
C HIS A 262 1.73 -15.55 10.48
N LEU A 263 1.88 -14.59 11.40
CA LEU A 263 1.47 -13.20 11.18
C LEU A 263 2.30 -12.52 10.08
N PHE A 264 3.63 -12.68 10.15
CA PHE A 264 4.55 -12.08 9.19
C PHE A 264 4.30 -12.63 7.79
N TRP A 265 4.13 -13.95 7.59
CA TRP A 265 3.93 -14.50 6.25
C TRP A 265 2.50 -14.35 5.74
N PHE A 266 1.50 -14.28 6.62
CA PHE A 266 0.15 -13.88 6.21
C PHE A 266 0.15 -12.48 5.56
N PHE A 267 1.08 -11.61 5.97
CA PHE A 267 1.40 -10.38 5.26
C PHE A 267 2.36 -10.61 4.07
N GLY A 268 3.51 -11.21 4.31
CA GLY A 268 4.67 -11.20 3.43
C GLY A 268 4.50 -12.03 2.16
N HIS A 269 3.64 -13.06 2.18
CA HIS A 269 3.32 -13.76 0.96
C HIS A 269 2.37 -12.97 0.04
N PRO A 270 1.23 -12.42 0.53
CA PRO A 270 0.49 -11.42 -0.24
C PRO A 270 1.35 -10.25 -0.72
N GLU A 271 2.31 -9.77 0.08
CA GLU A 271 3.21 -8.67 -0.29
C GLU A 271 3.95 -8.91 -1.62
N VAL A 272 4.45 -10.12 -1.86
CA VAL A 272 5.15 -10.39 -3.14
C VAL A 272 4.22 -10.29 -4.36
N TYR A 273 2.92 -10.56 -4.20
CA TYR A 273 1.93 -10.30 -5.26
C TYR A 273 1.49 -8.84 -5.33
N ILE A 274 1.44 -8.14 -4.19
CA ILE A 274 1.24 -6.68 -4.14
C ILE A 274 2.35 -5.99 -4.94
N ILE A 275 3.56 -6.53 -4.96
CA ILE A 275 4.68 -6.03 -5.79
C ILE A 275 4.53 -6.47 -7.26
N PHE A 276 4.27 -7.75 -7.51
CA PHE A 276 4.23 -8.30 -8.87
C PHE A 276 3.03 -7.83 -9.71
N LEU A 277 1.82 -7.82 -9.14
CA LEU A 277 0.60 -7.57 -9.89
C LEU A 277 0.60 -6.20 -10.58
N PRO A 278 0.94 -5.07 -9.91
CA PRO A 278 1.07 -3.77 -10.58
C PRO A 278 2.04 -3.77 -11.75
N ALA A 279 3.17 -4.47 -11.63
CA ALA A 279 4.13 -4.61 -12.71
C ALA A 279 3.57 -5.41 -13.90
N ALA A 280 2.85 -6.52 -13.65
CA ALA A 280 2.10 -7.24 -14.66
C ALA A 280 0.99 -6.37 -15.30
N GLY A 281 0.34 -5.51 -14.51
CA GLY A 281 -0.61 -4.50 -14.98
C GLY A 281 0.05 -3.50 -15.93
N MET A 282 1.24 -3.00 -15.61
CA MET A 282 2.02 -2.13 -16.48
C MET A 282 2.40 -2.82 -17.79
N VAL A 283 2.83 -4.09 -17.74
CA VAL A 283 3.09 -4.90 -18.94
C VAL A 283 1.82 -5.03 -19.80
N SER A 284 0.67 -5.27 -19.17
CA SER A 284 -0.62 -5.37 -19.84
C SER A 284 -1.08 -4.08 -20.53
N MET A 285 -0.56 -2.92 -20.10
CA MET A 285 -0.78 -1.63 -20.76
C MET A 285 0.23 -1.38 -21.88
N MET A 286 1.50 -1.72 -21.65
CA MET A 286 2.58 -1.47 -22.61
C MET A 286 2.51 -2.38 -23.83
N ILE A 287 2.15 -3.66 -23.67
CA ILE A 287 2.10 -4.61 -24.81
C ILE A 287 1.14 -4.13 -25.90
N PRO A 288 -0.14 -3.77 -25.61
CA PRO A 288 -1.05 -3.23 -26.62
C PRO A 288 -0.50 -1.98 -27.31
N ALA A 289 0.10 -1.04 -26.56
CA ALA A 289 0.69 0.16 -27.13
C ALA A 289 1.88 -0.14 -28.06
N MET A 290 2.67 -1.17 -27.76
CA MET A 290 3.82 -1.57 -28.56
C MET A 290 3.45 -2.41 -29.78
N THR A 291 2.33 -3.14 -29.74
CA THR A 291 1.85 -3.96 -30.87
C THR A 291 0.85 -3.22 -31.76
N GLY A 292 0.15 -2.20 -31.22
CA GLY A 292 -1.02 -1.61 -31.87
C GLY A 292 -2.21 -2.57 -31.91
N THR A 293 -2.28 -3.53 -30.99
CA THR A 293 -3.33 -4.56 -30.93
C THR A 293 -3.93 -4.57 -29.52
N PRO A 294 -5.27 -4.48 -29.36
CA PRO A 294 -5.90 -4.59 -28.05
C PRO A 294 -5.53 -5.88 -27.32
N LEU A 295 -5.48 -5.83 -25.99
CA LEU A 295 -5.12 -6.98 -25.17
C LEU A 295 -6.06 -8.17 -25.42
N VAL A 296 -5.51 -9.28 -25.89
CA VAL A 296 -6.24 -10.54 -26.06
C VAL A 296 -6.62 -11.10 -24.70
N GLY A 297 -7.87 -11.52 -24.55
CA GLY A 297 -8.32 -12.17 -23.30
C GLY A 297 -8.47 -11.24 -22.10
N TYR A 298 -8.73 -9.92 -22.30
CA TYR A 298 -8.91 -8.95 -21.21
C TYR A 298 -9.70 -9.47 -19.99
N ARG A 299 -10.87 -10.10 -20.21
CA ARG A 299 -11.70 -10.62 -19.10
C ARG A 299 -11.02 -11.75 -18.35
N LEU A 300 -10.29 -12.62 -19.06
CA LEU A 300 -9.52 -13.71 -18.46
C LEU A 300 -8.32 -13.17 -17.67
N VAL A 301 -7.65 -12.12 -18.16
CA VAL A 301 -6.58 -11.45 -17.44
C VAL A 301 -7.11 -10.82 -16.14
N VAL A 302 -8.24 -10.10 -16.20
CA VAL A 302 -8.88 -9.54 -15.00
C VAL A 302 -9.26 -10.63 -14.01
N LEU A 303 -9.88 -11.73 -14.48
CA LEU A 303 -10.22 -12.86 -13.61
C LEU A 303 -8.98 -13.48 -12.98
N ALA A 304 -7.90 -13.66 -13.75
CA ALA A 304 -6.64 -14.19 -13.25
C ALA A 304 -6.05 -13.30 -12.14
N VAL A 305 -6.05 -11.97 -12.33
CA VAL A 305 -5.58 -11.02 -11.29
C VAL A 305 -6.41 -11.13 -10.01
N ILE A 306 -7.74 -11.20 -10.13
CA ILE A 306 -8.65 -11.38 -8.98
C ILE A 306 -8.38 -12.72 -8.29
N SER A 307 -8.22 -13.80 -9.06
CA SER A 307 -7.90 -15.13 -8.54
C SER A 307 -6.56 -15.16 -7.82
N THR A 308 -5.51 -14.53 -8.37
CA THR A 308 -4.22 -14.39 -7.69
C THR A 308 -4.37 -13.63 -6.37
N GLY A 309 -5.08 -12.51 -6.37
CA GLY A 309 -5.31 -11.73 -5.15
C GLY A 309 -6.01 -12.54 -4.06
N PHE A 310 -7.03 -13.33 -4.41
CA PHE A 310 -7.72 -14.20 -3.45
C PHE A 310 -6.84 -15.37 -2.97
N LEU A 311 -6.20 -16.11 -3.89
CA LEU A 311 -5.38 -17.27 -3.55
C LEU A 311 -4.15 -16.90 -2.71
N SER A 312 -3.64 -15.66 -2.84
CA SER A 312 -2.48 -15.17 -2.09
C SER A 312 -2.64 -15.30 -0.56
N PHE A 313 -3.87 -15.20 -0.06
CA PHE A 313 -4.19 -15.32 1.35
C PHE A 313 -4.31 -16.76 1.84
N GLY A 314 -4.16 -17.77 0.97
CA GLY A 314 -4.32 -19.18 1.32
C GLY A 314 -3.02 -19.99 1.35
N LEU A 315 -1.86 -19.38 1.12
CA LEU A 315 -0.65 -20.14 0.76
C LEU A 315 0.61 -19.77 1.56
N TRP A 316 0.52 -18.83 2.50
CA TRP A 316 1.67 -18.28 3.23
C TRP A 316 2.50 -19.31 4.02
N VAL A 317 1.86 -20.41 4.47
CA VAL A 317 2.51 -21.51 5.22
C VAL A 317 3.61 -22.20 4.40
N HIS A 318 3.67 -21.99 3.08
CA HIS A 318 4.77 -22.52 2.27
C HIS A 318 6.16 -21.95 2.63
N HIS A 319 6.22 -20.82 3.35
CA HIS A 319 7.47 -20.26 3.91
C HIS A 319 7.86 -20.94 5.22
N MET A 320 7.02 -21.85 5.71
CA MET A 320 7.10 -22.49 7.02
C MET A 320 7.20 -24.01 6.89
N PHE A 321 7.45 -24.58 5.70
CA PHE A 321 7.53 -26.03 5.50
C PHE A 321 8.55 -26.71 6.40
N ALA A 322 9.67 -26.04 6.70
CA ALA A 322 10.74 -26.56 7.56
C ALA A 322 10.52 -26.30 9.07
N THR A 323 9.31 -25.95 9.52
CA THR A 323 9.04 -25.56 10.93
C THR A 323 8.36 -26.63 11.78
N GLY A 324 8.03 -27.80 11.20
CA GLY A 324 7.39 -28.90 11.94
C GLY A 324 5.88 -28.78 12.13
N ILE A 325 5.22 -27.88 11.40
CA ILE A 325 3.74 -27.72 11.38
C ILE A 325 3.06 -29.00 10.85
N PRO A 326 1.82 -29.33 11.29
CA PRO A 326 1.11 -30.53 10.86
C PRO A 326 1.02 -30.71 9.34
N GLN A 327 1.21 -31.95 8.88
CA GLN A 327 1.26 -32.31 7.45
C GLN A 327 0.01 -31.86 6.67
N LEU A 328 -1.18 -31.88 7.28
CA LEU A 328 -2.42 -31.44 6.63
C LEU A 328 -2.32 -29.96 6.18
N SER A 329 -1.80 -29.10 7.05
CA SER A 329 -1.59 -27.68 6.76
C SER A 329 -0.53 -27.49 5.68
N LEU A 330 0.55 -28.27 5.72
CA LEU A 330 1.60 -28.22 4.69
C LEU A 330 1.05 -28.64 3.31
N SER A 331 0.30 -29.74 3.25
CA SER A 331 -0.30 -30.25 2.01
C SER A 331 -1.29 -29.25 1.40
N PHE A 332 -2.10 -28.59 2.23
CA PHE A 332 -3.00 -27.53 1.77
C PHE A 332 -2.22 -26.34 1.18
N ALA A 333 -1.19 -25.86 1.89
CA ALA A 333 -0.39 -24.72 1.43
C ALA A 333 0.42 -25.03 0.16
N SER A 334 0.93 -26.26 0.02
CA SER A 334 1.59 -26.74 -1.19
C SER A 334 0.63 -26.75 -2.39
N ALA A 335 -0.59 -27.30 -2.20
CA ALA A 335 -1.61 -27.30 -3.25
C ALA A 335 -2.03 -25.88 -3.66
N ALA A 336 -2.26 -24.99 -2.69
CA ALA A 336 -2.58 -23.59 -2.93
C ALA A 336 -1.45 -22.86 -3.69
N SER A 337 -0.19 -23.11 -3.30
CA SER A 337 0.99 -22.55 -3.96
C SER A 337 1.09 -22.96 -5.43
N MET A 338 0.88 -24.25 -5.72
CA MET A 338 0.88 -24.75 -7.10
C MET A 338 -0.28 -24.18 -7.91
N ALA A 339 -1.46 -24.00 -7.32
CA ALA A 339 -2.64 -23.47 -8.00
C ALA A 339 -2.45 -22.03 -8.52
N VAL A 340 -1.63 -21.20 -7.86
CA VAL A 340 -1.37 -19.81 -8.32
C VAL A 340 -0.60 -19.74 -9.65
N SER A 341 0.06 -20.82 -10.05
CA SER A 341 0.67 -20.91 -11.38
C SER A 341 -0.36 -20.76 -12.51
N VAL A 342 -1.62 -21.16 -12.30
CA VAL A 342 -2.68 -21.12 -13.31
C VAL A 342 -3.09 -19.69 -13.68
N PRO A 343 -3.48 -18.80 -12.73
CA PRO A 343 -3.70 -17.39 -13.04
C PRO A 343 -2.50 -16.70 -13.71
N THR A 344 -1.29 -17.03 -13.27
CA THR A 344 -0.06 -16.45 -13.83
C THR A 344 0.14 -16.88 -15.29
N ALA A 345 -0.09 -18.16 -15.59
CA ALA A 345 -0.03 -18.70 -16.94
C ALA A 345 -1.05 -18.03 -17.87
N ILE A 346 -2.29 -17.80 -17.41
CA ILE A 346 -3.32 -17.09 -18.19
C ILE A 346 -2.82 -15.71 -18.63
N GLN A 347 -2.18 -14.96 -17.74
CA GLN A 347 -1.62 -13.65 -18.07
C GLN A 347 -0.49 -13.76 -19.10
N ILE A 348 0.47 -14.67 -18.91
CA ILE A 348 1.58 -14.91 -19.84
C ILE A 348 1.07 -15.28 -21.23
N PHE A 349 0.13 -16.22 -21.34
CA PHE A 349 -0.43 -16.64 -22.62
C PHE A 349 -1.29 -15.55 -23.28
N ALA A 350 -2.01 -14.74 -22.51
CA ALA A 350 -2.73 -13.58 -23.03
C ALA A 350 -1.77 -12.55 -23.67
N TRP A 351 -0.63 -12.31 -23.04
CA TRP A 351 0.40 -11.42 -23.59
C TRP A 351 1.06 -12.00 -24.85
N ILE A 352 1.40 -13.29 -24.85
CA ILE A 352 1.93 -13.99 -26.04
C ILE A 352 0.91 -13.93 -27.19
N ALA A 353 -0.37 -14.19 -26.90
CA ALA A 353 -1.43 -14.13 -27.89
C ALA A 353 -1.60 -12.70 -28.45
N THR A 354 -1.45 -11.67 -27.61
CA THR A 354 -1.50 -10.27 -28.05
C THR A 354 -0.34 -9.91 -28.98
N LEU A 355 0.87 -10.42 -28.69
CA LEU A 355 2.04 -10.27 -29.56
C LEU A 355 1.85 -11.03 -30.89
N ALA A 356 1.30 -12.25 -30.84
CA ALA A 356 1.05 -13.07 -32.01
C ALA A 356 -0.07 -12.51 -32.92
N ALA A 357 -1.06 -11.83 -32.33
CA ALA A 357 -2.14 -11.18 -33.05
C ALA A 357 -1.72 -9.87 -33.74
N ALA A 358 -0.50 -9.38 -33.47
CA ALA A 358 0.00 -8.14 -34.06
C ALA A 358 0.21 -8.30 -35.57
N VAL A 359 -0.64 -7.64 -36.37
CA VAL A 359 -0.57 -7.67 -37.85
C VAL A 359 0.72 -7.02 -38.36
N ARG A 360 1.26 -6.04 -37.62
CA ARG A 360 2.54 -5.40 -37.91
C ARG A 360 3.25 -5.06 -36.61
N LEU A 361 4.32 -5.80 -36.30
CA LEU A 361 5.17 -5.45 -35.17
C LEU A 361 5.79 -4.07 -35.40
N ARG A 362 5.56 -3.15 -34.46
CA ARG A 362 6.30 -1.90 -34.41
C ARG A 362 7.78 -2.22 -34.16
N PRO A 363 8.73 -1.36 -34.61
CA PRO A 363 10.15 -1.59 -34.32
C PRO A 363 10.35 -1.84 -32.84
N ILE A 364 11.11 -2.88 -32.46
CA ILE A 364 11.35 -3.22 -31.06
C ILE A 364 12.07 -2.04 -30.39
N LYS A 365 11.32 -1.29 -29.58
CA LYS A 365 11.80 -0.16 -28.78
C LYS A 365 12.27 -0.64 -27.41
N THR A 366 12.95 0.23 -26.69
CA THR A 366 13.53 -0.09 -25.37
C THR A 366 12.50 -0.70 -24.40
N PRO A 367 11.26 -0.16 -24.24
CA PRO A 367 10.27 -0.80 -23.35
C PRO A 367 10.00 -2.26 -23.70
N MET A 368 9.93 -2.60 -24.99
CA MET A 368 9.67 -3.96 -25.45
C MET A 368 10.84 -4.91 -25.15
N LEU A 369 12.09 -4.43 -25.19
CA LEU A 369 13.24 -5.27 -24.78
C LEU A 369 13.14 -5.69 -23.33
N TYR A 370 12.83 -4.75 -22.43
CA TYR A 370 12.64 -5.06 -21.01
C TYR A 370 11.42 -5.98 -20.78
N ILE A 371 10.34 -5.86 -21.56
CA ILE A 371 9.19 -6.79 -21.49
C ILE A 371 9.60 -8.21 -21.92
N LEU A 372 10.40 -8.35 -22.98
CA LEU A 372 10.92 -9.66 -23.40
C LEU A 372 11.89 -10.26 -22.37
N GLY A 373 12.74 -9.42 -21.77
CA GLY A 373 13.60 -9.80 -20.65
C GLY A 373 12.80 -10.25 -19.43
N PHE A 374 11.70 -9.55 -19.11
CA PHE A 374 10.73 -9.95 -18.10
C PHE A 374 10.21 -11.35 -18.36
N PHE A 375 9.70 -11.68 -19.55
CA PHE A 375 9.21 -13.03 -19.84
C PHE A 375 10.27 -14.10 -19.57
N PHE A 376 11.49 -13.88 -20.06
CA PHE A 376 12.56 -14.85 -19.89
C PHE A 376 12.91 -15.07 -18.42
N VAL A 377 13.19 -13.99 -17.69
CA VAL A 377 13.62 -14.06 -16.28
C VAL A 377 12.46 -14.55 -15.40
N PHE A 378 11.27 -13.98 -15.57
CA PHE A 378 10.14 -14.31 -14.71
C PHE A 378 9.65 -15.75 -14.90
N VAL A 379 9.65 -16.30 -16.12
CA VAL A 379 9.24 -17.69 -16.35
C VAL A 379 10.22 -18.66 -15.68
N ILE A 380 11.54 -18.41 -15.76
CA ILE A 380 12.53 -19.23 -15.03
C ILE A 380 12.30 -19.14 -13.52
N GLY A 381 12.04 -17.94 -12.99
CA GLY A 381 11.69 -17.74 -11.58
C GLY A 381 10.40 -18.46 -11.17
N GLY A 382 9.37 -18.43 -12.02
CA GLY A 382 8.11 -19.13 -11.78
C GLY A 382 8.29 -20.65 -11.74
N LEU A 383 9.13 -21.20 -12.61
CA LEU A 383 9.47 -22.64 -12.61
C LEU A 383 10.17 -23.04 -11.30
N THR A 384 11.15 -22.27 -10.83
CA THR A 384 11.80 -22.55 -9.54
C THR A 384 10.85 -22.32 -8.36
N GLY A 385 9.86 -21.44 -8.50
CA GLY A 385 8.76 -21.25 -7.53
C GLY A 385 7.89 -22.48 -7.36
N VAL A 386 7.54 -23.15 -8.48
CA VAL A 386 6.83 -24.42 -8.44
C VAL A 386 7.68 -25.50 -7.75
N MET A 387 8.99 -25.50 -7.96
CA MET A 387 9.89 -26.45 -7.29
C MET A 387 9.88 -26.27 -5.76
N VAL A 388 10.01 -25.05 -5.25
CA VAL A 388 9.95 -24.79 -3.79
C VAL A 388 8.53 -24.88 -3.20
N ALA A 389 7.49 -24.94 -4.04
CA ALA A 389 6.14 -25.30 -3.58
C ALA A 389 6.00 -26.80 -3.28
N VAL A 390 6.95 -27.65 -3.73
CA VAL A 390 6.98 -29.09 -3.49
C VAL A 390 7.73 -29.36 -2.19
N ILE A 391 7.00 -29.81 -1.16
CA ILE A 391 7.52 -29.93 0.22
C ILE A 391 8.85 -30.70 0.30
N PRO A 392 9.02 -31.91 -0.30
CA PRO A 392 10.30 -32.62 -0.22
C PRO A 392 11.47 -31.87 -0.85
N PHE A 393 11.22 -31.11 -1.91
CA PHE A 393 12.25 -30.30 -2.54
C PHE A 393 12.57 -29.08 -1.67
N ASP A 394 11.55 -28.40 -1.16
CA ASP A 394 11.76 -27.26 -0.26
C ASP A 394 12.57 -27.67 0.96
N LEU A 395 12.29 -28.81 1.60
CA LEU A 395 13.09 -29.27 2.75
C LEU A 395 14.60 -29.39 2.49
N GLN A 396 15.03 -29.52 1.23
CA GLN A 396 16.45 -29.50 0.85
C GLN A 396 16.93 -28.10 0.43
N ALA A 397 16.09 -27.35 -0.28
CA ALA A 397 16.42 -26.02 -0.80
C ALA A 397 16.21 -24.89 0.21
N HIS A 398 15.45 -25.12 1.28
CA HIS A 398 15.04 -24.15 2.28
C HIS A 398 16.26 -23.46 2.88
N ASP A 399 16.20 -22.14 3.05
CA ASP A 399 17.30 -21.36 3.60
C ASP A 399 18.66 -21.49 2.85
N THR A 400 18.68 -22.00 1.62
CA THR A 400 19.89 -22.01 0.77
C THR A 400 19.89 -20.84 -0.23
N TYR A 401 21.01 -20.68 -0.94
CA TYR A 401 21.10 -19.76 -2.08
C TYR A 401 20.13 -20.09 -3.23
N PHE A 402 19.51 -21.29 -3.27
CA PHE A 402 18.49 -21.61 -4.27
C PHE A 402 17.25 -20.72 -4.09
N VAL A 403 16.80 -20.54 -2.84
CA VAL A 403 15.69 -19.64 -2.51
C VAL A 403 16.05 -18.18 -2.79
N VAL A 404 17.30 -17.79 -2.53
CA VAL A 404 17.79 -16.44 -2.87
C VAL A 404 17.71 -16.20 -4.37
N ALA A 405 18.17 -17.15 -5.18
CA ALA A 405 18.11 -17.08 -6.63
C ALA A 405 16.66 -17.02 -7.13
N HIS A 406 15.80 -17.94 -6.68
CA HIS A 406 14.38 -17.96 -7.01
C HIS A 406 13.71 -16.61 -6.75
N LEU A 407 13.86 -16.07 -5.53
CA LEU A 407 13.25 -14.80 -5.13
C LEU A 407 13.71 -13.64 -6.03
N HIS A 408 15.01 -13.57 -6.35
CA HIS A 408 15.53 -12.52 -7.24
C HIS A 408 15.05 -12.69 -8.68
N TYR A 409 14.91 -13.92 -9.19
CA TYR A 409 14.32 -14.15 -10.51
C TYR A 409 12.88 -13.65 -10.59
N VAL A 410 12.05 -13.92 -9.58
CA VAL A 410 10.66 -13.47 -9.59
C VAL A 410 10.51 -11.97 -9.31
N LEU A 411 11.30 -11.38 -8.42
CA LEU A 411 11.20 -9.93 -8.12
C LEU A 411 11.88 -9.08 -9.20
N PHE A 412 13.09 -9.42 -9.61
CA PHE A 412 13.80 -8.64 -10.61
C PHE A 412 13.15 -8.81 -11.98
N GLY A 413 12.83 -10.05 -12.36
CA GLY A 413 12.06 -10.33 -13.56
C GLY A 413 10.67 -9.71 -13.48
N GLY A 414 9.90 -10.06 -12.45
CA GLY A 414 8.48 -9.71 -12.33
C GLY A 414 8.18 -8.24 -12.00
N MET A 415 9.15 -7.48 -11.47
CA MET A 415 8.94 -6.10 -11.07
C MET A 415 9.99 -5.13 -11.63
N VAL A 416 11.29 -5.39 -11.46
CA VAL A 416 12.34 -4.45 -11.89
C VAL A 416 12.37 -4.27 -13.41
N PHE A 417 12.35 -5.35 -14.19
CA PHE A 417 12.32 -5.26 -15.66
C PHE A 417 11.07 -4.49 -16.16
N PRO A 418 9.84 -4.83 -15.74
CA PRO A 418 8.65 -4.05 -16.07
C PRO A 418 8.73 -2.59 -15.63
N LEU A 419 9.31 -2.28 -14.48
CA LEU A 419 9.47 -0.90 -14.02
C LEU A 419 10.46 -0.11 -14.88
N PHE A 420 11.56 -0.72 -15.32
CA PHE A 420 12.47 -0.08 -16.28
C PHE A 420 11.78 0.11 -17.64
N ALA A 421 10.99 -0.87 -18.11
CA ALA A 421 10.15 -0.68 -19.29
C ALA A 421 9.20 0.52 -19.12
N ALA A 422 8.58 0.63 -17.95
CA ALA A 422 7.68 1.71 -17.56
C ALA A 422 8.39 3.07 -17.57
N PHE A 423 9.63 3.17 -17.07
CA PHE A 423 10.40 4.42 -17.14
C PHE A 423 10.62 4.87 -18.58
N TYR A 424 11.03 3.98 -19.48
CA TYR A 424 11.19 4.35 -20.89
C TYR A 424 9.85 4.65 -21.57
N TYR A 425 8.78 3.94 -21.22
CA TYR A 425 7.45 4.11 -21.80
C TYR A 425 6.75 5.40 -21.33
N TRP A 426 6.66 5.68 -20.03
CA TRP A 426 5.93 6.84 -19.50
C TRP A 426 6.79 8.08 -19.27
N THR A 427 8.11 8.06 -19.50
CA THR A 427 8.89 9.33 -19.46
C THR A 427 8.31 10.45 -20.34
N PRO A 428 7.86 10.22 -21.60
CA PRO A 428 7.23 11.23 -22.43
C PRO A 428 6.02 11.94 -21.81
N PHE A 429 5.33 11.28 -20.86
CA PHE A 429 4.18 11.84 -20.13
C PHE A 429 4.59 12.91 -19.09
N ILE A 430 5.79 12.80 -18.52
CA ILE A 430 6.32 13.71 -17.47
C ILE A 430 7.55 14.50 -17.91
N SER A 431 7.98 14.38 -19.16
CA SER A 431 9.19 15.00 -19.68
C SER A 431 8.94 15.68 -21.02
N LYS A 432 9.65 16.77 -21.29
CA LYS A 432 9.63 17.47 -22.60
C LYS A 432 10.15 16.59 -23.75
N ARG A 433 10.86 15.51 -23.44
CA ARG A 433 11.49 14.61 -24.42
C ARG A 433 11.58 13.18 -23.88
N PRO A 434 11.49 12.16 -24.75
CA PRO A 434 11.71 10.77 -24.39
C PRO A 434 13.17 10.50 -23.96
N LEU A 435 13.38 9.37 -23.28
CA LEU A 435 14.73 8.84 -22.98
C LEU A 435 15.42 8.28 -24.24
N SER A 436 16.72 8.01 -24.16
CA SER A 436 17.53 7.57 -25.30
C SER A 436 17.34 6.09 -25.61
N GLU A 437 16.93 5.77 -26.83
CA GLU A 437 16.87 4.39 -27.32
C GLU A 437 18.26 3.69 -27.34
N ARG A 438 19.35 4.44 -27.52
CA ARG A 438 20.70 3.86 -27.55
C ARG A 438 21.16 3.48 -26.15
N LEU A 439 21.04 4.39 -25.19
CA LEU A 439 21.44 4.12 -23.80
C LEU A 439 20.50 3.09 -23.17
N GLY A 440 19.21 3.15 -23.48
CA GLY A 440 18.23 2.15 -23.04
C GLY A 440 18.56 0.71 -23.45
N ARG A 441 19.04 0.51 -24.68
CA ARG A 441 19.51 -0.82 -25.15
C ARG A 441 20.76 -1.30 -24.42
N TRP A 442 21.72 -0.41 -24.19
CA TRP A 442 22.92 -0.75 -23.42
C TRP A 442 22.58 -1.10 -21.97
N GLY A 443 21.77 -0.28 -21.32
CA GLY A 443 21.27 -0.55 -19.97
C GLY A 443 20.56 -1.90 -19.90
N PHE A 444 19.68 -2.20 -20.87
CA PHE A 444 18.98 -3.47 -20.95
C PHE A 444 19.93 -4.66 -21.01
N TRP A 445 20.88 -4.68 -21.94
CA TRP A 445 21.76 -5.84 -22.11
C TRP A 445 22.69 -6.05 -20.92
N LEU A 446 23.20 -4.97 -20.32
CA LEU A 446 23.99 -5.03 -19.10
C LEU A 446 23.20 -5.62 -17.93
N MET A 447 21.95 -5.15 -17.73
CA MET A 447 21.08 -5.68 -16.68
C MET A 447 20.66 -7.13 -16.97
N PHE A 448 20.28 -7.47 -18.20
CA PHE A 448 19.82 -8.81 -18.56
C PHE A 448 20.90 -9.88 -18.47
N VAL A 449 22.07 -9.61 -19.04
CA VAL A 449 23.21 -10.53 -18.94
C VAL A 449 23.72 -10.56 -17.50
N GLY A 450 23.90 -9.38 -16.88
CA GLY A 450 24.36 -9.27 -15.50
C GLY A 450 23.46 -10.02 -14.52
N PHE A 451 22.14 -9.93 -14.68
CA PHE A 451 21.17 -10.62 -13.83
C PHE A 451 21.32 -12.14 -13.90
N ASN A 452 21.35 -12.72 -15.11
CA ASN A 452 21.51 -14.16 -15.25
C ASN A 452 22.88 -14.63 -14.75
N VAL A 453 23.95 -13.88 -15.03
CA VAL A 453 25.29 -14.18 -14.51
C VAL A 453 25.34 -14.06 -12.98
N ALA A 454 24.57 -13.16 -12.38
CA ALA A 454 24.52 -12.97 -10.93
C ALA A 454 23.79 -14.12 -10.23
N PHE A 455 22.56 -14.42 -10.67
CA PHE A 455 21.63 -15.25 -9.89
C PHE A 455 21.48 -16.67 -10.43
N PHE A 456 21.76 -16.94 -11.71
CA PHE A 456 21.71 -18.32 -12.21
C PHE A 456 22.70 -19.23 -11.48
N PRO A 457 23.98 -18.82 -11.26
CA PRO A 457 24.94 -19.64 -10.50
C PRO A 457 24.51 -19.93 -9.06
N MET A 458 23.70 -19.04 -8.46
CA MET A 458 23.23 -19.20 -7.09
C MET A 458 22.27 -20.39 -6.92
N HIS A 459 21.56 -20.82 -7.98
CA HIS A 459 20.80 -22.07 -7.93
C HIS A 459 21.74 -23.26 -7.70
N PHE A 460 22.90 -23.29 -8.35
CA PHE A 460 23.87 -24.37 -8.19
C PHE A 460 24.56 -24.31 -6.82
N THR A 461 24.97 -23.13 -6.34
CA THR A 461 25.54 -23.03 -4.99
C THR A 461 24.51 -23.41 -3.92
N GLY A 462 23.23 -23.07 -4.12
CA GLY A 462 22.14 -23.50 -3.25
C GLY A 462 21.94 -25.01 -3.23
N LEU A 463 21.89 -25.65 -4.40
CA LEU A 463 21.80 -27.11 -4.53
C LEU A 463 23.04 -27.84 -3.98
N ALA A 464 24.20 -27.19 -4.03
CA ALA A 464 25.43 -27.68 -3.40
C ALA A 464 25.46 -27.47 -1.87
N GLY A 465 24.39 -26.91 -1.28
CA GLY A 465 24.23 -26.78 0.17
C GLY A 465 24.73 -25.46 0.75
N MET A 466 25.02 -24.43 -0.05
CA MET A 466 25.41 -23.11 0.46
C MET A 466 24.22 -22.44 1.17
N PRO A 467 24.27 -22.24 2.51
CA PRO A 467 23.19 -21.56 3.22
C PRO A 467 23.16 -20.08 2.87
N ARG A 468 21.99 -19.46 2.93
CA ARG A 468 21.88 -17.99 2.83
C ARG A 468 22.32 -17.33 4.13
N ARG A 469 22.59 -16.02 4.09
CA ARG A 469 22.98 -15.19 5.27
C ARG A 469 24.32 -15.58 5.93
N VAL A 470 25.17 -16.31 5.22
CA VAL A 470 26.57 -16.52 5.63
C VAL A 470 27.44 -15.39 5.10
N TYR A 471 28.32 -14.83 5.94
CA TYR A 471 29.23 -13.74 5.57
C TYR A 471 30.50 -14.23 4.86
N THR A 472 30.79 -15.53 4.97
CA THR A 472 31.95 -16.18 4.34
C THR A 472 31.66 -17.66 4.07
N TYR A 473 32.52 -18.30 3.27
CA TYR A 473 32.50 -19.73 2.95
C TYR A 473 33.93 -20.24 2.80
N ALA A 474 34.17 -21.51 3.11
CA ALA A 474 35.49 -22.11 3.05
C ALA A 474 35.88 -22.50 1.62
N GLU A 475 37.17 -22.40 1.28
CA GLU A 475 37.69 -22.83 -0.02
C GLU A 475 37.40 -24.31 -0.32
N SER A 476 37.44 -25.16 0.70
CA SER A 476 37.16 -26.61 0.61
C SER A 476 35.76 -26.95 0.08
N GLN A 477 34.81 -26.01 0.09
CA GLN A 477 33.47 -26.20 -0.47
C GLN A 477 33.44 -26.09 -2.00
N GLY A 478 34.52 -25.61 -2.65
CA GLY A 478 34.60 -25.51 -4.11
C GLY A 478 33.67 -24.46 -4.74
N LEU A 479 33.04 -23.60 -3.94
CA LEU A 479 32.03 -22.62 -4.38
C LEU A 479 32.63 -21.30 -4.90
N GLY A 480 33.96 -21.14 -4.81
CA GLY A 480 34.68 -19.91 -5.17
C GLY A 480 34.36 -19.39 -6.58
N PRO A 481 34.53 -20.20 -7.64
CA PRO A 481 34.27 -19.75 -9.01
C PRO A 481 32.82 -19.30 -9.26
N LEU A 482 31.84 -20.01 -8.70
CA LEU A 482 30.42 -19.67 -8.85
C LEU A 482 30.08 -18.37 -8.12
N ASN A 483 30.63 -18.17 -6.92
CA ASN A 483 30.44 -16.93 -6.17
C ASN A 483 31.12 -15.73 -6.86
N LEU A 484 32.34 -15.89 -7.37
CA LEU A 484 33.00 -14.84 -8.13
C LEU A 484 32.19 -14.46 -9.38
N LEU A 485 31.67 -15.45 -10.11
CA LEU A 485 30.81 -15.23 -11.27
C LEU A 485 29.54 -14.46 -10.88
N SER A 486 28.88 -14.88 -9.80
CA SER A 486 27.73 -14.16 -9.24
C SER A 486 28.05 -12.70 -8.90
N THR A 487 29.24 -12.43 -8.38
CA THR A 487 29.70 -11.07 -8.07
C THR A 487 29.95 -10.24 -9.32
N VAL A 488 30.58 -10.80 -10.35
CA VAL A 488 30.74 -10.13 -11.65
C VAL A 488 29.38 -9.75 -12.25
N GLY A 489 28.41 -10.67 -12.19
CA GLY A 489 27.03 -10.40 -12.63
C GLY A 489 26.39 -9.22 -11.89
N ALA A 490 26.59 -9.13 -10.57
CA ALA A 490 26.07 -8.02 -9.77
C ALA A 490 26.66 -6.66 -10.20
N TYR A 491 27.95 -6.59 -10.51
CA TYR A 491 28.58 -5.38 -11.05
C TYR A 491 28.10 -5.03 -12.47
N LEU A 492 27.77 -6.03 -13.30
CA LEU A 492 27.14 -5.79 -14.61
C LEU A 492 25.73 -5.18 -14.48
N ILE A 493 24.93 -5.65 -13.52
CA ILE A 493 23.64 -5.03 -13.20
C ILE A 493 23.84 -3.57 -12.79
N ALA A 494 24.79 -3.30 -11.89
CA ALA A 494 25.10 -1.94 -11.44
C ALA A 494 25.53 -1.03 -12.60
N ALA A 495 26.34 -1.53 -13.54
CA ALA A 495 26.69 -0.80 -14.75
C ALA A 495 25.48 -0.48 -15.63
N GLY A 496 24.54 -1.42 -15.77
CA GLY A 496 23.29 -1.20 -16.49
C GLY A 496 22.39 -0.14 -15.85
N VAL A 497 22.24 -0.19 -14.52
CA VAL A 497 21.53 0.84 -13.74
C VAL A 497 22.23 2.20 -13.89
N LEU A 498 23.57 2.25 -13.84
CA LEU A 498 24.33 3.49 -14.05
C LEU A 498 24.08 4.09 -15.44
N VAL A 499 24.01 3.27 -16.49
CA VAL A 499 23.66 3.74 -17.85
C VAL A 499 22.27 4.36 -17.88
N PHE A 500 21.29 3.75 -17.20
CA PHE A 500 19.95 4.33 -17.05
C PHE A 500 19.98 5.69 -16.32
N LEU A 501 20.75 5.81 -15.23
CA LEU A 501 20.89 7.09 -14.50
C LEU A 501 21.56 8.16 -15.35
N ILE A 502 22.55 7.80 -16.17
CA ILE A 502 23.18 8.71 -17.14
C ILE A 502 22.16 9.18 -18.18
N ASP A 503 21.31 8.29 -18.68
CA ASP A 503 20.26 8.65 -19.62
C ASP A 503 19.23 9.59 -18.98
N LEU A 504 18.78 9.27 -17.76
CA LEU A 504 17.87 10.12 -16.99
C LEU A 504 18.46 11.53 -16.82
N ALA A 505 19.70 11.66 -16.35
CA ALA A 505 20.35 12.96 -16.19
C ALA A 505 20.45 13.73 -17.52
N ARG A 506 20.77 13.04 -18.62
CA ARG A 506 20.95 13.67 -19.94
C ARG A 506 19.64 14.10 -20.59
N ASN A 507 18.61 13.25 -20.55
CA ASN A 507 17.41 13.41 -21.37
C ASN A 507 16.14 13.77 -20.59
N PHE A 508 16.01 13.36 -19.33
CA PHE A 508 14.81 13.67 -18.54
C PHE A 508 14.73 15.18 -18.25
N ARG A 509 13.64 15.81 -18.67
CA ARG A 509 13.37 17.24 -18.42
C ARG A 509 11.96 17.38 -17.86
N PRO A 510 11.79 17.31 -16.53
CA PRO A 510 10.48 17.21 -15.90
C PRO A 510 9.60 18.40 -16.25
N THR A 511 8.36 18.12 -16.62
CA THR A 511 7.36 19.10 -17.02
C THR A 511 5.97 18.52 -16.78
N ILE A 512 5.00 19.40 -16.52
CA ILE A 512 3.59 18.99 -16.38
C ILE A 512 2.77 19.54 -17.56
N ASP A 513 3.02 20.79 -17.95
CA ASP A 513 2.15 21.52 -18.89
C ASP A 513 2.64 21.44 -20.36
N ASN A 514 3.81 20.85 -20.61
CA ASN A 514 4.40 20.77 -21.96
C ASN A 514 5.23 19.50 -22.11
N ASN A 515 4.59 18.35 -21.92
CA ASN A 515 5.22 17.03 -22.07
C ASN A 515 5.31 16.63 -23.55
N ALA A 516 6.04 15.56 -23.86
CA ALA A 516 6.22 15.10 -25.24
C ALA A 516 4.96 14.47 -25.86
N GLY A 517 3.90 14.27 -25.06
CA GLY A 517 2.63 13.70 -25.50
C GLY A 517 2.70 12.22 -25.89
N ASN A 518 1.73 11.79 -26.70
CA ASN A 518 1.54 10.40 -27.11
C ASN A 518 2.52 9.94 -28.21
N VAL A 519 3.81 9.86 -27.90
CA VAL A 519 4.84 9.40 -28.84
C VAL A 519 4.65 7.94 -29.27
N TRP A 520 3.87 7.17 -28.51
CA TRP A 520 3.59 5.76 -28.75
C TRP A 520 2.29 5.51 -29.49
N ARG A 521 1.47 6.52 -29.82
CA ARG A 521 0.12 6.29 -30.39
C ARG A 521 -0.67 5.22 -29.61
N ALA A 522 -0.59 5.26 -28.28
CA ALA A 522 -1.32 4.36 -27.39
C ALA A 522 -2.80 4.74 -27.32
N GLY A 523 -3.66 3.78 -26.98
CA GLY A 523 -5.12 3.90 -27.06
C GLY A 523 -5.79 4.45 -25.79
N THR A 524 -5.06 4.60 -24.69
CA THR A 524 -5.60 4.88 -23.35
C THR A 524 -5.49 6.36 -22.93
N LEU A 525 -6.32 6.77 -21.97
CA LEU A 525 -6.56 8.19 -21.65
C LEU A 525 -5.38 8.94 -21.02
N GLU A 526 -4.38 8.26 -20.46
CA GLU A 526 -3.21 8.93 -19.86
C GLU A 526 -2.40 9.73 -20.88
N TRP A 527 -2.62 9.48 -22.17
CA TRP A 527 -1.97 10.14 -23.28
C TRP A 527 -2.72 11.36 -23.83
N LEU A 528 -3.85 11.73 -23.21
CA LEU A 528 -4.53 12.98 -23.53
C LEU A 528 -3.68 14.20 -23.13
N PRO A 529 -3.85 15.35 -23.83
CA PRO A 529 -3.27 16.61 -23.39
C PRO A 529 -3.68 16.91 -21.95
N SER A 530 -2.68 17.16 -21.10
CA SER A 530 -2.88 17.41 -19.68
C SER A 530 -1.94 18.49 -19.18
N GLY A 531 -2.35 19.16 -18.10
CA GLY A 531 -1.54 20.13 -17.38
C GLY A 531 -1.68 19.95 -15.87
N SER A 532 -1.30 20.96 -15.10
CA SER A 532 -1.47 20.93 -13.63
C SER A 532 -2.89 20.69 -13.15
N TYR A 533 -3.90 20.95 -13.99
CA TYR A 533 -5.32 20.68 -13.76
C TYR A 533 -5.78 19.28 -14.19
N GLY A 534 -4.88 18.41 -14.64
CA GLY A 534 -5.21 17.15 -15.30
C GLY A 534 -5.76 17.44 -16.71
N LEU A 535 -6.95 16.93 -17.01
CA LEU A 535 -7.62 17.15 -18.30
C LEU A 535 -8.43 18.46 -18.31
N ARG A 536 -8.42 19.14 -19.47
CA ARG A 536 -9.22 20.37 -19.68
C ARG A 536 -10.71 20.09 -19.54
N SER A 537 -11.22 19.03 -20.16
CA SER A 537 -12.56 18.49 -19.93
C SER A 537 -12.52 16.96 -19.77
N VAL A 538 -13.41 16.41 -18.96
CA VAL A 538 -13.49 14.97 -18.64
C VAL A 538 -14.22 14.24 -19.76
N PRO A 539 -13.57 13.32 -20.51
CA PRO A 539 -14.14 12.71 -21.71
C PRO A 539 -15.31 11.77 -21.42
N ALA A 540 -16.23 11.64 -22.38
CA ALA A 540 -17.19 10.53 -22.40
C ALA A 540 -16.52 9.26 -22.98
N VAL A 541 -16.52 8.16 -22.23
CA VAL A 541 -15.84 6.91 -22.61
C VAL A 541 -16.86 5.84 -22.99
N ASN A 542 -16.66 5.22 -24.15
CA ASN A 542 -17.51 4.14 -24.66
C ASN A 542 -16.76 2.82 -24.95
N SER A 543 -15.41 2.81 -24.86
CA SER A 543 -14.58 1.64 -25.15
C SER A 543 -13.38 1.54 -24.19
N ARG A 544 -12.55 0.49 -24.35
CA ARG A 544 -11.33 0.26 -23.56
C ARG A 544 -10.11 1.02 -24.09
N GLU A 545 -10.12 1.38 -25.37
CA GLU A 545 -9.03 2.09 -26.05
C GLU A 545 -9.57 3.39 -26.68
N PRO A 546 -10.02 4.36 -25.86
CA PRO A 546 -10.81 5.49 -26.36
C PRO A 546 -10.08 6.34 -27.41
N LEU A 547 -8.75 6.47 -27.33
CA LEU A 547 -7.98 7.24 -28.31
C LEU A 547 -7.86 6.54 -29.67
N TRP A 548 -7.98 5.21 -29.71
CA TRP A 548 -8.02 4.48 -30.98
C TRP A 548 -9.41 4.50 -31.59
N ASP A 549 -10.45 4.40 -30.77
CA ASP A 549 -11.84 4.35 -31.24
C ASP A 549 -12.46 5.73 -31.51
N GLN A 550 -11.89 6.80 -30.95
CA GLN A 550 -12.37 8.19 -31.09
C GLN A 550 -11.24 9.13 -31.55
N PRO A 551 -10.94 9.22 -32.86
CA PRO A 551 -9.78 9.96 -33.37
C PRO A 551 -9.74 11.46 -33.01
N GLY A 552 -10.91 12.09 -32.83
CA GLY A 552 -11.02 13.51 -32.45
C GLY A 552 -10.94 13.78 -30.95
N LEU A 553 -10.85 12.74 -30.10
CA LEU A 553 -11.05 12.87 -28.66
C LEU A 553 -10.03 13.80 -27.99
N ALA A 554 -8.76 13.73 -28.40
CA ALA A 554 -7.69 14.56 -27.84
C ALA A 554 -7.97 16.06 -28.04
N GLN A 555 -8.32 16.46 -29.26
CA GLN A 555 -8.64 17.85 -29.57
C GLN A 555 -9.94 18.29 -28.88
N GLN A 556 -10.98 17.46 -28.90
CA GLN A 556 -12.26 17.78 -28.27
C GLN A 556 -12.14 17.97 -26.75
N VAL A 557 -11.26 17.20 -26.10
CA VAL A 557 -10.96 17.35 -24.66
C VAL A 557 -10.27 18.67 -24.39
N ASP A 558 -9.26 19.03 -25.19
CA ASP A 558 -8.47 20.26 -25.07
C ASP A 558 -9.30 21.52 -25.42
N ASP A 559 -10.22 21.41 -26.36
CA ASP A 559 -11.20 22.44 -26.70
C ASP A 559 -12.29 22.63 -25.62
N GLY A 560 -12.33 21.75 -24.61
CA GLY A 560 -13.29 21.83 -23.51
C GLY A 560 -14.72 21.39 -23.88
N GLN A 561 -14.87 20.50 -24.87
CA GLN A 561 -16.18 20.07 -25.39
C GLN A 561 -16.81 18.91 -24.60
N HIS A 562 -16.09 18.31 -23.65
CA HIS A 562 -16.60 17.22 -22.81
C HIS A 562 -17.04 17.70 -21.41
N TYR A 563 -17.17 16.81 -20.43
CA TYR A 563 -17.75 17.15 -19.13
C TYR A 563 -16.81 18.00 -18.25
N LEU A 564 -17.40 18.80 -17.35
CA LEU A 564 -16.67 19.61 -16.36
C LEU A 564 -15.50 20.42 -16.99
N PRO A 565 -15.71 21.24 -18.04
CA PRO A 565 -14.62 21.96 -18.67
C PRO A 565 -14.06 23.07 -17.75
N ASN A 566 -14.90 23.75 -17.00
CA ASN A 566 -14.54 24.93 -16.20
C ASN A 566 -13.90 24.60 -14.84
N ALA A 567 -13.64 25.65 -14.05
CA ALA A 567 -13.34 25.57 -12.62
C ALA A 567 -14.53 26.12 -11.80
N PRO A 568 -15.52 25.27 -11.46
CA PRO A 568 -16.68 25.69 -10.70
C PRO A 568 -16.30 26.40 -9.41
N ALA A 569 -16.90 27.57 -9.18
CA ALA A 569 -16.60 28.44 -8.04
C ALA A 569 -15.12 28.88 -7.92
N GLY A 570 -14.33 28.79 -9.00
CA GLY A 570 -12.89 29.08 -8.98
C GLY A 570 -12.07 28.07 -8.15
N LEU A 571 -12.65 26.90 -7.85
CA LEU A 571 -12.02 25.87 -7.03
C LEU A 571 -11.37 24.79 -7.90
N ARG A 572 -10.41 24.07 -7.31
CA ARG A 572 -9.96 22.78 -7.83
C ARG A 572 -11.09 21.79 -7.66
N THR A 573 -11.50 21.11 -8.73
CA THR A 573 -12.60 20.15 -8.68
C THR A 573 -12.30 18.91 -9.50
N THR A 574 -12.88 17.78 -9.10
CA THR A 574 -12.92 16.54 -9.89
C THR A 574 -14.34 15.99 -9.92
N LEU A 575 -14.64 15.12 -10.88
CA LEU A 575 -15.94 14.49 -10.99
C LEU A 575 -15.99 13.22 -10.14
N VAL A 576 -17.05 13.07 -9.34
CA VAL A 576 -17.35 11.82 -8.64
C VAL A 576 -18.49 11.10 -9.35
N THR A 577 -18.32 9.80 -9.52
CA THR A 577 -19.24 8.93 -10.24
C THR A 577 -19.70 7.74 -9.42
N SER A 578 -20.75 7.07 -9.89
CA SER A 578 -21.22 5.79 -9.35
C SER A 578 -20.16 4.68 -9.52
N ALA A 579 -20.16 3.72 -8.58
CA ALA A 579 -19.10 2.72 -8.45
C ALA A 579 -19.10 1.60 -9.50
N LEU A 580 -20.18 1.39 -10.24
CA LEU A 580 -20.26 0.35 -11.27
C LEU A 580 -20.21 0.94 -12.67
N GLU A 581 -21.08 1.91 -12.93
CA GLU A 581 -21.35 2.43 -14.26
C GLU A 581 -20.62 3.73 -14.62
N ALA A 582 -19.92 4.33 -13.64
CA ALA A 582 -19.33 5.65 -13.80
C ALA A 582 -20.36 6.72 -14.24
N ARG A 583 -21.58 6.69 -13.68
CA ARG A 583 -22.57 7.77 -13.89
C ARG A 583 -22.17 8.98 -13.02
N PRO A 584 -22.15 10.21 -13.55
CA PRO A 584 -21.85 11.40 -12.77
C PRO A 584 -22.81 11.58 -11.57
N ASP A 585 -22.28 11.64 -10.34
CA ASP A 585 -23.07 11.81 -9.12
C ASP A 585 -22.98 13.25 -8.58
N TYR A 586 -21.76 13.79 -8.44
CA TYR A 586 -21.51 15.14 -7.95
C TYR A 586 -20.12 15.65 -8.32
N VAL A 587 -19.91 16.97 -8.20
CA VAL A 587 -18.59 17.61 -8.40
C VAL A 587 -17.93 17.76 -7.04
N LEU A 588 -16.73 17.21 -6.86
CA LEU A 588 -15.97 17.27 -5.61
C LEU A 588 -15.00 18.46 -5.62
N PRO A 589 -15.13 19.44 -4.71
CA PRO A 589 -14.09 20.43 -4.45
C PRO A 589 -12.88 19.76 -3.80
N LEU A 590 -11.72 19.89 -4.42
CA LEU A 590 -10.48 19.29 -3.96
C LEU A 590 -9.68 20.27 -3.09
N PRO A 591 -9.09 19.79 -1.98
CA PRO A 591 -8.29 20.63 -1.10
C PRO A 591 -7.00 21.13 -1.76
N GLY A 592 -6.66 22.39 -1.50
CA GLY A 592 -5.42 23.03 -1.96
C GLY A 592 -4.17 22.69 -1.13
N PRO A 593 -2.98 23.14 -1.58
CA PRO A 593 -1.72 23.07 -0.86
C PRO A 593 -1.83 23.54 0.60
N ALA A 594 -1.18 22.83 1.51
CA ALA A 594 -1.18 23.17 2.94
C ALA A 594 0.06 22.60 3.64
N TRP A 595 0.48 23.25 4.73
CA TRP A 595 1.55 22.75 5.60
C TRP A 595 1.10 21.58 6.49
N SER A 596 -0.20 21.49 6.77
CA SER A 596 -0.73 20.53 7.73
C SER A 596 -0.45 19.06 7.40
N PRO A 597 -0.46 18.57 6.13
CA PRO A 597 -0.12 17.18 5.84
C PRO A 597 1.36 16.88 6.10
N LEU A 598 2.27 17.80 5.73
CA LEU A 598 3.70 17.68 6.01
C LEU A 598 3.98 17.68 7.52
N LEU A 599 3.42 18.64 8.26
CA LEU A 599 3.61 18.70 9.72
C LEU A 599 2.99 17.50 10.44
N ALA A 600 1.86 16.99 9.94
CA ALA A 600 1.28 15.75 10.44
C ALA A 600 2.23 14.57 10.20
N ALA A 601 2.83 14.44 9.01
CA ALA A 601 3.79 13.39 8.69
C ALA A 601 5.07 13.49 9.55
N VAL A 602 5.62 14.70 9.73
CA VAL A 602 6.75 14.97 10.63
C VAL A 602 6.39 14.58 12.06
N GLY A 603 5.21 14.97 12.53
CA GLY A 603 4.66 14.59 13.83
C GLY A 603 4.58 13.07 14.01
N THR A 604 3.98 12.37 13.04
CA THR A 604 3.83 10.91 13.08
C THR A 604 5.18 10.20 13.08
N ALA A 605 6.07 10.54 12.13
CA ALA A 605 7.39 9.93 12.04
C ALA A 605 8.21 10.20 13.31
N GLY A 606 8.23 11.44 13.80
CA GLY A 606 8.91 11.81 15.03
C GLY A 606 8.38 11.07 16.25
N PHE A 607 7.07 10.88 16.37
CA PHE A 607 6.46 10.10 17.45
C PHE A 607 7.03 8.68 17.50
N PHE A 608 6.97 7.93 16.40
CA PHE A 608 7.43 6.54 16.37
C PHE A 608 8.94 6.40 16.49
N LEU A 609 9.71 7.20 15.76
CA LEU A 609 11.18 7.11 15.77
C LEU A 609 11.78 7.46 17.14
N LEU A 610 11.20 8.43 17.86
CA LEU A 610 11.68 8.81 19.19
C LEU A 610 11.28 7.85 20.30
N LEU A 611 10.20 7.08 20.11
CA LEU A 611 9.84 5.99 21.00
C LEU A 611 10.91 4.90 21.00
N THR A 612 11.55 4.63 19.86
CA THR A 612 12.67 3.69 19.76
C THR A 612 13.83 4.04 20.70
N PHE A 613 14.08 5.34 20.89
CA PHE A 613 15.11 5.84 21.80
C PHE A 613 14.59 6.11 23.22
N LYS A 614 13.35 5.72 23.52
CA LYS A 614 12.68 5.93 24.81
C LYS A 614 12.61 7.42 25.22
N LEU A 615 12.63 8.34 24.26
CA LEU A 615 12.54 9.78 24.48
C LEU A 615 11.08 10.23 24.60
N LEU A 616 10.37 9.70 25.62
CA LEU A 616 8.92 9.80 25.76
C LEU A 616 8.35 11.23 25.71
N PRO A 617 8.91 12.24 26.42
CA PRO A 617 8.36 13.60 26.39
C PRO A 617 8.44 14.23 24.99
N LEU A 618 9.54 13.97 24.28
CA LEU A 618 9.73 14.48 22.93
C LEU A 618 8.83 13.74 21.93
N ALA A 619 8.76 12.41 22.03
CA ALA A 619 7.81 11.61 21.25
C ALA A 619 6.37 12.12 21.44
N ALA A 620 5.94 12.36 22.68
CA ALA A 620 4.63 12.91 22.99
C ALA A 620 4.40 14.29 22.36
N ALA A 621 5.41 15.18 22.36
CA ALA A 621 5.31 16.47 21.70
C ALA A 621 5.11 16.35 20.17
N PHE A 622 5.81 15.41 19.52
CA PHE A 622 5.59 15.08 18.11
C PHE A 622 4.21 14.44 17.85
N GLY A 623 3.73 13.61 18.78
CA GLY A 623 2.36 13.08 18.73
C GLY A 623 1.30 14.18 18.82
N VAL A 624 1.49 15.17 19.71
CA VAL A 624 0.62 16.36 19.79
C VAL A 624 0.69 17.17 18.49
N LEU A 625 1.89 17.38 17.94
CA LEU A 625 2.06 18.04 16.64
C LEU A 625 1.28 17.32 15.54
N ALA A 626 1.33 15.99 15.50
CA ALA A 626 0.59 15.18 14.54
C ALA A 626 -0.92 15.42 14.67
N VAL A 627 -1.47 15.26 15.87
CA VAL A 627 -2.92 15.42 16.14
C VAL A 627 -3.40 16.84 15.83
N VAL A 628 -2.67 17.86 16.30
CA VAL A 628 -3.02 19.28 16.05
C VAL A 628 -2.96 19.59 14.55
N SER A 629 -1.97 19.08 13.83
CA SER A 629 -1.85 19.27 12.38
C SER A 629 -3.00 18.58 11.62
N LEU A 630 -3.40 17.37 12.02
CA LEU A 630 -4.57 16.68 11.47
C LEU A 630 -5.87 17.44 11.77
N TRP A 631 -6.03 17.98 12.98
CA TRP A 631 -7.20 18.80 13.32
C TRP A 631 -7.25 20.07 12.48
N ARG A 632 -6.12 20.77 12.32
CA ARG A 632 -6.01 21.96 11.47
C ARG A 632 -6.31 21.64 10.02
N TRP A 633 -5.84 20.51 9.50
CA TRP A 633 -6.16 20.02 8.16
C TRP A 633 -7.68 19.88 8.00
N LEU A 634 -8.33 19.16 8.90
CA LEU A 634 -9.75 18.79 8.80
C LEU A 634 -10.72 19.91 9.20
N TRP A 635 -10.24 20.95 9.89
CA TRP A 635 -11.09 22.03 10.42
C TRP A 635 -11.90 22.75 9.33
N ASP A 636 -11.31 22.91 8.15
CA ASP A 636 -11.91 23.57 6.99
C ASP A 636 -12.48 22.56 5.96
N ALA A 637 -12.57 21.27 6.31
CA ALA A 637 -13.23 20.29 5.45
C ALA A 637 -14.75 20.56 5.43
N ASP A 638 -15.37 20.60 4.25
CA ASP A 638 -16.81 20.84 4.06
C ASP A 638 -17.33 22.19 4.59
N THR A 639 -16.50 23.25 4.63
CA THR A 639 -16.88 24.58 5.18
C THR A 639 -17.07 25.70 4.16
N GLY A 640 -16.96 25.45 2.85
CA GLY A 640 -17.18 26.48 1.79
C GLY A 640 -18.63 27.00 1.72
N PRO A 641 -19.00 28.00 0.91
CA PRO A 641 -20.41 28.36 0.73
C PRO A 641 -21.21 27.22 0.06
N ASP A 642 -22.53 27.20 0.23
CA ASP A 642 -23.38 26.29 -0.55
C ASP A 642 -23.40 26.81 -1.99
N HIS A 643 -22.96 25.98 -2.94
CA HIS A 643 -22.96 26.33 -4.35
C HIS A 643 -24.23 25.78 -5.02
N PRO A 644 -24.85 26.53 -5.95
CA PRO A 644 -25.91 25.98 -6.78
C PRO A 644 -25.37 24.79 -7.59
N PRO A 645 -26.24 23.86 -8.03
CA PRO A 645 -25.84 22.79 -8.92
C PRO A 645 -25.08 23.33 -10.13
N VAL A 646 -23.92 22.73 -10.40
CA VAL A 646 -22.99 23.12 -11.45
C VAL A 646 -23.36 22.41 -12.73
N ASP A 647 -23.47 23.17 -13.81
CA ASP A 647 -23.57 22.62 -15.16
C ASP A 647 -22.22 22.03 -15.58
N ILE A 648 -22.20 20.71 -15.79
CA ILE A 648 -21.01 19.99 -16.23
C ILE A 648 -21.04 19.69 -17.74
N GLY A 649 -22.09 20.09 -18.46
CA GLY A 649 -22.33 19.70 -19.86
C GLY A 649 -23.26 18.50 -20.02
N GLY A 650 -23.76 18.30 -21.24
CA GLY A 650 -24.65 17.18 -21.59
C GLY A 650 -26.04 17.27 -20.96
N GLY A 651 -26.46 18.49 -20.57
CA GLY A 651 -27.71 18.73 -19.84
C GLY A 651 -27.67 18.34 -18.37
N LEU A 652 -26.49 17.99 -17.82
CA LEU A 652 -26.34 17.55 -16.44
C LEU A 652 -25.94 18.72 -15.53
N ARG A 653 -26.75 18.93 -14.48
CA ARG A 653 -26.42 19.82 -13.37
C ARG A 653 -26.25 19.01 -12.08
N LEU A 654 -25.06 19.10 -11.50
CA LEU A 654 -24.66 18.27 -10.37
C LEU A 654 -24.41 19.10 -9.10
N PRO A 655 -24.73 18.58 -7.91
CA PRO A 655 -24.37 19.26 -6.67
C PRO A 655 -22.84 19.29 -6.48
N MET A 656 -22.34 20.28 -5.73
CA MET A 656 -20.92 20.33 -5.32
C MET A 656 -20.67 19.69 -3.94
N MET A 657 -21.69 19.06 -3.36
CA MET A 657 -21.65 18.46 -2.03
C MET A 657 -22.41 17.14 -2.05
N CYS A 658 -21.90 16.15 -1.32
CA CYS A 658 -22.54 14.86 -1.11
C CYS A 658 -22.31 14.41 0.33
N SER A 659 -23.33 13.86 0.99
CA SER A 659 -23.25 13.34 2.36
C SER A 659 -23.86 11.95 2.45
N GLY A 660 -23.53 11.20 3.51
CA GLY A 660 -23.95 9.80 3.66
C GLY A 660 -23.21 8.84 2.73
N SER A 661 -23.80 7.66 2.51
CA SER A 661 -23.17 6.50 1.86
C SER A 661 -22.74 6.70 0.40
N ALA A 662 -23.29 7.71 -0.29
CA ALA A 662 -22.87 8.08 -1.64
C ALA A 662 -21.58 8.94 -1.65
N SER A 663 -21.17 9.51 -0.51
CA SER A 663 -19.98 10.36 -0.43
C SER A 663 -18.69 9.54 -0.54
N HIS A 664 -17.68 10.11 -1.19
CA HIS A 664 -16.34 9.52 -1.32
C HIS A 664 -15.71 9.29 0.07
N ALA A 665 -15.95 10.19 1.02
CA ALA A 665 -15.49 10.07 2.41
C ALA A 665 -16.08 8.84 3.13
N SER A 666 -17.36 8.51 2.90
CA SER A 666 -17.95 7.30 3.48
C SER A 666 -17.34 6.02 2.93
N TRP A 667 -16.99 5.98 1.63
CA TRP A 667 -16.27 4.85 1.05
C TRP A 667 -14.89 4.68 1.66
N ALA A 668 -14.11 5.76 1.78
CA ALA A 668 -12.81 5.73 2.44
C ALA A 668 -12.93 5.25 3.90
N MET A 669 -13.96 5.70 4.62
CA MET A 669 -14.22 5.25 5.99
C MET A 669 -14.51 3.76 6.07
N VAL A 670 -15.33 3.20 5.16
CA VAL A 670 -15.60 1.76 5.12
C VAL A 670 -14.31 0.97 4.88
N LEU A 671 -13.46 1.40 3.95
CA LEU A 671 -12.17 0.76 3.71
C LEU A 671 -11.25 0.82 4.95
N LEU A 672 -11.19 1.96 5.64
CA LEU A 672 -10.45 2.08 6.90
C LEU A 672 -11.01 1.16 8.00
N LEU A 673 -12.33 0.96 8.07
CA LEU A 673 -12.92 0.03 9.03
C LEU A 673 -12.57 -1.43 8.70
N ILE A 674 -12.39 -1.79 7.43
CA ILE A 674 -11.88 -3.10 7.05
C ILE A 674 -10.44 -3.27 7.53
N VAL A 675 -9.58 -2.26 7.37
CA VAL A 675 -8.22 -2.27 7.93
C VAL A 675 -8.26 -2.51 9.45
N CYS A 676 -9.10 -1.77 10.18
CA CYS A 676 -9.26 -1.96 11.62
C CYS A 676 -9.75 -3.38 11.96
N ALA A 677 -10.73 -3.90 11.21
CA ALA A 677 -11.25 -5.25 11.37
C ALA A 677 -10.18 -6.31 11.14
N SER A 678 -9.29 -6.11 10.17
CA SER A 678 -8.15 -7.00 9.91
C SER A 678 -7.12 -6.94 11.05
N ILE A 679 -6.82 -5.77 11.62
CA ILE A 679 -5.95 -5.67 12.82
C ILE A 679 -6.55 -6.50 13.96
N PHE A 680 -7.84 -6.32 14.24
CA PHE A 680 -8.52 -7.09 15.28
C PHE A 680 -8.56 -8.59 14.95
N GLY A 681 -8.80 -8.96 13.69
CA GLY A 681 -8.80 -10.34 13.22
C GLY A 681 -7.46 -11.03 13.40
N SER A 682 -6.35 -10.37 13.07
CA SER A 682 -4.99 -10.87 13.30
C SER A 682 -4.67 -11.03 14.79
N LEU A 683 -5.16 -10.11 15.63
CA LEU A 683 -4.99 -10.22 17.08
C LEU A 683 -5.84 -11.35 17.69
N MET A 684 -7.06 -11.55 17.19
CA MET A 684 -7.91 -12.69 17.56
C MET A 684 -7.29 -14.01 17.11
N PHE A 685 -6.74 -14.07 15.90
CA PHE A 685 -5.93 -15.20 15.44
C PHE A 685 -4.77 -15.46 16.40
N SER A 686 -4.05 -14.42 16.82
CA SER A 686 -2.92 -14.56 17.75
C SER A 686 -3.34 -15.18 19.08
N TYR A 687 -4.43 -14.69 19.66
CA TYR A 687 -5.01 -15.23 20.89
C TYR A 687 -5.40 -16.71 20.75
N LEU A 688 -6.14 -17.05 19.68
CA LEU A 688 -6.61 -18.41 19.44
C LEU A 688 -5.48 -19.37 19.07
N PHE A 689 -4.47 -18.88 18.35
CA PHE A 689 -3.27 -19.65 18.00
C PHE A 689 -2.53 -20.07 19.27
N LEU A 690 -2.24 -19.13 20.17
CA LEU A 690 -1.54 -19.43 21.41
C LEU A 690 -2.34 -20.40 22.31
N TRP A 691 -3.66 -20.27 22.35
CA TRP A 691 -4.53 -21.24 23.03
C TRP A 691 -4.43 -22.63 22.39
N THR A 692 -4.39 -22.70 21.05
CA THR A 692 -4.32 -23.99 20.33
C THR A 692 -2.96 -24.67 20.53
N THR A 693 -1.86 -23.90 20.55
CA THR A 693 -0.50 -24.43 20.70
C THR A 693 -0.15 -24.76 22.16
N ASN A 694 -0.74 -24.05 23.12
CA ASN A 694 -0.49 -24.28 24.53
C ASN A 694 -1.76 -24.12 25.39
N PRO A 695 -2.75 -25.02 25.24
CA PRO A 695 -4.02 -24.92 25.96
C PRO A 695 -3.84 -25.00 27.48
N GLN A 696 -2.80 -25.69 27.95
CA GLN A 696 -2.47 -25.84 29.37
C GLN A 696 -2.01 -24.53 30.03
N ALA A 697 -1.63 -23.52 29.23
CA ALA A 697 -1.26 -22.19 29.74
C ALA A 697 -2.48 -21.27 29.98
N TRP A 698 -3.69 -21.72 29.62
CA TRP A 698 -4.94 -21.01 29.89
C TRP A 698 -5.49 -21.39 31.27
N PRO A 699 -6.05 -20.43 32.02
CA PRO A 699 -6.56 -20.69 33.36
C PRO A 699 -7.86 -21.51 33.35
N ASP A 700 -8.07 -22.31 34.39
CA ASP A 700 -9.33 -22.99 34.63
C ASP A 700 -10.47 -21.95 34.85
N PRO A 701 -11.74 -22.30 34.56
CA PRO A 701 -12.86 -21.37 34.67
C PRO A 701 -13.05 -20.79 36.08
N GLY A 702 -12.60 -21.51 37.12
CA GLY A 702 -12.65 -21.07 38.52
C GLY A 702 -11.67 -19.94 38.86
N ASP A 703 -10.57 -19.81 38.11
CA ASP A 703 -9.54 -18.79 38.32
C ASP A 703 -9.83 -17.49 37.54
N LEU A 704 -10.87 -17.50 36.71
CA LEU A 704 -11.29 -16.34 35.94
C LEU A 704 -12.07 -15.33 36.82
N PRO A 705 -11.93 -14.01 36.56
CA PRO A 705 -12.69 -12.99 37.27
C PRO A 705 -14.20 -13.21 37.18
N SER A 706 -14.97 -12.60 38.10
CA SER A 706 -16.44 -12.59 37.98
C SER A 706 -16.91 -11.97 36.66
N PRO A 707 -17.89 -12.56 35.96
CA PRO A 707 -18.39 -12.04 34.69
C PRO A 707 -19.22 -10.74 34.83
N VAL A 708 -19.60 -10.34 36.04
CA VAL A 708 -20.50 -9.20 36.28
C VAL A 708 -19.96 -7.89 35.70
N ARG A 709 -18.68 -7.58 35.92
CA ARG A 709 -18.08 -6.32 35.42
C ARG A 709 -17.87 -6.35 33.90
N PRO A 710 -17.38 -7.44 33.28
CA PRO A 710 -17.38 -7.59 31.82
C PRO A 710 -18.78 -7.45 31.20
N MET A 711 -19.83 -8.00 31.84
CA MET A 711 -21.21 -7.80 31.39
C MET A 711 -21.63 -6.32 31.45
N LEU A 712 -21.25 -5.62 32.52
CA LEU A 712 -21.47 -4.16 32.62
C LEU A 712 -20.72 -3.40 31.53
N SER A 713 -19.47 -3.77 31.21
CA SER A 713 -18.75 -3.22 30.05
C SER A 713 -19.53 -3.46 28.75
N GLY A 714 -20.11 -4.64 28.56
CA GLY A 714 -20.99 -4.94 27.43
C GLY A 714 -22.23 -4.03 27.36
N VAL A 715 -22.88 -3.78 28.50
CA VAL A 715 -24.01 -2.83 28.60
C VAL A 715 -23.57 -1.41 28.25
N MET A 716 -22.41 -0.97 28.73
CA MET A 716 -21.84 0.35 28.39
C MET A 716 -21.58 0.49 26.88
N LEU A 717 -21.06 -0.56 26.23
CA LEU A 717 -20.85 -0.59 24.78
C LEU A 717 -22.18 -0.51 24.01
N LEU A 718 -23.20 -1.25 24.43
CA LEU A 718 -24.54 -1.19 23.81
C LEU A 718 -25.18 0.19 24.00
N ALA A 719 -25.03 0.80 25.18
CA ALA A 719 -25.47 2.17 25.43
C ALA A 719 -24.72 3.19 24.56
N ALA A 720 -23.40 3.02 24.37
CA ALA A 720 -22.62 3.84 23.45
C ALA A 720 -23.14 3.73 22.00
N ALA A 721 -23.47 2.52 21.55
CA ALA A 721 -24.10 2.29 20.24
C ALA A 721 -25.44 3.03 20.10
N ALA A 722 -26.31 2.93 21.11
CA ALA A 722 -27.60 3.61 21.12
C ALA A 722 -27.44 5.14 21.02
N LEU A 723 -26.49 5.70 21.77
CA LEU A 723 -26.17 7.13 21.70
C LEU A 723 -25.58 7.54 20.34
N ALA A 724 -24.70 6.72 19.74
CA ALA A 724 -24.15 6.98 18.40
C ALA A 724 -25.24 6.95 17.31
N LEU A 725 -26.22 6.04 17.40
CA LEU A 725 -27.38 6.02 16.51
C LEU A 725 -28.30 7.23 16.74
N ALA A 726 -28.54 7.60 18.00
CA ALA A 726 -29.32 8.78 18.36
C ALA A 726 -28.68 10.07 17.85
N ALA A 727 -27.35 10.20 17.90
CA ALA A 727 -26.61 11.35 17.35
C ALA A 727 -26.93 11.59 15.86
N GLY A 728 -27.02 10.53 15.06
CA GLY A 728 -27.42 10.62 13.65
C GLY A 728 -28.84 11.19 13.48
N ARG A 729 -29.79 10.78 14.33
CA ARG A 729 -31.16 11.32 14.34
C ARG A 729 -31.21 12.77 14.81
N MET A 730 -30.42 13.13 15.82
CA MET A 730 -30.33 14.51 16.31
C MET A 730 -29.76 15.46 15.24
N MET A 731 -28.83 14.97 14.41
CA MET A 731 -28.31 15.72 13.27
C MET A 731 -29.40 16.02 12.24
N THR A 732 -30.20 15.03 11.84
CA THR A 732 -31.27 15.25 10.84
C THR A 732 -32.36 16.18 11.37
N GLN A 733 -32.63 16.17 12.68
CA GLN A 733 -33.54 17.09 13.35
C GLN A 733 -32.90 18.45 13.72
N ASN A 734 -31.64 18.68 13.35
CA ASN A 734 -30.85 19.87 13.69
C ASN A 734 -30.79 20.21 15.20
N ARG A 735 -30.87 19.20 16.08
CA ARG A 735 -30.80 19.35 17.54
C ARG A 735 -29.36 19.32 18.04
N GLN A 736 -28.61 20.39 17.79
CA GLN A 736 -27.16 20.47 18.05
C GLN A 736 -26.76 20.23 19.52
N ARG A 737 -27.55 20.66 20.51
CA ARG A 737 -27.25 20.41 21.92
C ARG A 737 -27.32 18.92 22.27
N ALA A 738 -28.40 18.25 21.87
CA ALA A 738 -28.60 16.83 22.08
C ALA A 738 -27.58 15.99 21.30
N LEU A 739 -27.27 16.38 20.06
CA LEU A 739 -26.21 15.77 19.27
C LEU A 739 -24.87 15.73 20.02
N ARG A 740 -24.43 16.88 20.56
CA ARG A 740 -23.15 16.97 21.29
C ARG A 740 -23.14 16.06 22.53
N ALA A 741 -24.24 16.02 23.28
CA ALA A 741 -24.38 15.13 24.43
C ALA A 741 -24.32 13.65 24.03
N CYS A 742 -25.01 13.25 22.95
CA CYS A 742 -24.96 11.88 22.44
C CYS A 742 -23.56 11.47 21.97
N VAL A 743 -22.88 12.31 21.19
CA VAL A 743 -21.53 12.01 20.68
C VAL A 743 -20.51 11.92 21.81
N ALA A 744 -20.52 12.87 22.75
CA ALA A 744 -19.63 12.85 23.90
C ALA A 744 -19.91 11.65 24.83
N GLY A 745 -21.18 11.40 25.14
CA GLY A 745 -21.60 10.27 25.97
C GLY A 745 -21.23 8.92 25.36
N ALA A 746 -21.43 8.74 24.05
CA ALA A 746 -21.02 7.53 23.35
C ALA A 746 -19.50 7.29 23.45
N ALA A 747 -18.69 8.32 23.21
CA ALA A 747 -17.24 8.19 23.28
C ALA A 747 -16.72 7.93 24.69
N LEU A 748 -17.29 8.58 25.71
CA LEU A 748 -16.92 8.35 27.11
C LEU A 748 -17.27 6.94 27.58
N LEU A 749 -18.46 6.43 27.25
CA LEU A 749 -18.85 5.06 27.57
C LEU A 749 -17.95 4.04 26.86
N LEU A 750 -17.65 4.27 25.58
CA LEU A 750 -16.74 3.43 24.81
C LEU A 750 -15.33 3.40 25.39
N ALA A 751 -14.81 4.53 25.86
CA ALA A 751 -13.49 4.60 26.50
C ALA A 751 -13.47 4.00 27.92
N ALA A 752 -14.57 4.11 28.67
CA ALA A 752 -14.67 3.59 30.03
C ALA A 752 -14.88 2.07 30.08
N ALA A 753 -15.54 1.47 29.08
CA ALA A 753 -15.80 0.02 29.02
C ALA A 753 -14.53 -0.86 29.09
N PRO A 754 -13.47 -0.64 28.28
CA PRO A 754 -12.23 -1.42 28.39
C PRO A 754 -11.44 -1.11 29.67
N ALA A 755 -11.56 0.10 30.24
CA ALA A 755 -10.92 0.41 31.51
C ALA A 755 -11.51 -0.45 32.66
N LEU A 756 -12.83 -0.61 32.69
CA LEU A 756 -13.50 -1.49 33.64
C LEU A 756 -13.06 -2.96 33.49
N ASP A 757 -12.87 -3.41 32.24
CA ASP A 757 -12.43 -4.76 31.93
C ASP A 757 -10.96 -5.00 32.35
N LEU A 758 -10.06 -4.08 32.01
CA LEU A 758 -8.65 -4.11 32.43
C LEU A 758 -8.50 -4.08 33.95
N VAL A 759 -9.29 -3.25 34.65
CA VAL A 759 -9.31 -3.23 36.13
C VAL A 759 -9.80 -4.55 36.70
N THR A 760 -10.74 -5.22 36.03
CA THR A 760 -11.26 -6.53 36.44
C THR A 760 -10.17 -7.59 36.35
N HIS A 761 -9.45 -7.67 35.23
CA HIS A 761 -8.30 -8.57 35.10
C HIS A 761 -7.20 -8.25 36.13
N TRP A 762 -6.89 -6.96 36.32
CA TRP A 762 -5.88 -6.54 37.29
C TRP A 762 -6.24 -6.93 38.73
N GLN A 763 -7.49 -6.73 39.15
CA GLN A 763 -7.94 -7.10 40.49
C GLN A 763 -8.01 -8.61 40.72
N ALA A 764 -8.23 -9.39 39.65
CA ALA A 764 -8.16 -10.85 39.70
C ALA A 764 -6.72 -11.41 39.73
N GLY A 765 -5.70 -10.54 39.85
CA GLY A 765 -4.29 -10.98 39.92
C GLY A 765 -3.66 -11.29 38.56
N LEU A 766 -4.39 -11.16 37.45
CA LEU A 766 -3.86 -11.38 36.10
C LEU A 766 -2.93 -10.21 35.75
N ARG A 767 -1.66 -10.53 35.47
CA ARG A 767 -0.61 -9.55 35.13
C ARG A 767 -0.12 -9.82 33.71
N PRO A 768 0.05 -8.79 32.87
CA PRO A 768 0.39 -8.96 31.45
C PRO A 768 1.76 -9.65 31.19
N ARG A 769 2.62 -9.72 32.20
CA ARG A 769 3.94 -10.38 32.15
C ARG A 769 3.93 -11.84 32.62
N ALA A 770 2.82 -12.31 33.18
CA ALA A 770 2.78 -13.61 33.86
C ALA A 770 2.82 -14.77 32.85
N SER A 771 1.96 -14.70 31.83
CA SER A 771 1.84 -15.73 30.80
C SER A 771 1.38 -15.16 29.46
N ALA A 772 1.53 -15.93 28.39
CA ALA A 772 1.06 -15.58 27.05
C ALA A 772 -0.45 -15.35 27.01
N TYR A 773 -1.23 -16.13 27.77
CA TYR A 773 -2.66 -15.89 27.97
C TYR A 773 -2.91 -14.46 28.46
N THR A 774 -2.30 -14.07 29.58
CA THR A 774 -2.48 -12.73 30.14
C THR A 774 -1.96 -11.65 29.20
N ALA A 775 -0.83 -11.87 28.51
CA ALA A 775 -0.32 -10.94 27.51
C ALA A 775 -1.34 -10.71 26.38
N ALA A 776 -1.89 -11.78 25.83
CA ALA A 776 -2.90 -11.74 24.76
C ALA A 776 -4.21 -11.08 25.22
N THR A 777 -4.67 -11.37 26.44
CA THR A 777 -5.83 -10.70 27.05
C THR A 777 -5.64 -9.19 27.12
N TYR A 778 -4.49 -8.73 27.65
CA TYR A 778 -4.19 -7.30 27.75
C TYR A 778 -3.96 -6.65 26.38
N ALA A 779 -3.44 -7.38 25.38
CA ALA A 779 -3.32 -6.88 24.02
C ALA A 779 -4.70 -6.63 23.38
N VAL A 780 -5.62 -7.60 23.50
CA VAL A 780 -7.00 -7.47 22.97
C VAL A 780 -7.77 -6.35 23.67
N ALA A 781 -7.73 -6.29 25.01
CA ALA A 781 -8.36 -5.22 25.78
C ALA A 781 -7.69 -3.86 25.52
N GLY A 782 -6.37 -3.84 25.31
CA GLY A 782 -5.58 -2.67 24.96
C GLY A 782 -5.96 -2.09 23.59
N LEU A 783 -6.21 -2.95 22.59
CA LEU A 783 -6.70 -2.51 21.28
C LEU A 783 -8.10 -1.87 21.40
N GLN A 784 -8.99 -2.43 22.23
CA GLN A 784 -10.27 -1.80 22.52
C GLN A 784 -10.10 -0.44 23.20
N ALA A 785 -9.16 -0.32 24.14
CA ALA A 785 -8.84 0.95 24.78
C ALA A 785 -8.29 1.99 23.79
N PHE A 786 -7.45 1.56 22.84
CA PHE A 786 -6.96 2.41 21.76
C PHE A 786 -8.11 2.98 20.91
N PHE A 787 -9.04 2.14 20.46
CA PHE A 787 -10.20 2.61 19.69
C PHE A 787 -11.15 3.48 20.53
N GLY A 788 -11.29 3.22 21.82
CA GLY A 788 -11.99 4.11 22.74
C GLY A 788 -11.34 5.49 22.82
N GLY A 789 -10.01 5.55 22.96
CA GLY A 789 -9.25 6.81 22.93
C GLY A 789 -9.37 7.55 21.60
N LEU A 790 -9.23 6.83 20.47
CA LEU A 790 -9.43 7.40 19.13
C LEU A 790 -10.83 7.99 18.97
N ALA A 791 -11.86 7.26 19.43
CA ALA A 791 -13.24 7.72 19.40
C ALA A 791 -13.45 9.00 20.23
N VAL A 792 -12.78 9.14 21.38
CA VAL A 792 -12.80 10.37 22.18
C VAL A 792 -12.18 11.53 21.39
N VAL A 793 -11.05 11.34 20.73
CA VAL A 793 -10.42 12.38 19.89
C VAL A 793 -11.34 12.79 18.75
N MET A 794 -11.93 11.83 18.03
CA MET A 794 -12.87 12.10 16.93
C MET A 794 -14.16 12.78 17.41
N ALA A 795 -14.69 12.35 18.56
CA ALA A 795 -15.87 12.95 19.19
C ALA A 795 -15.60 14.39 19.63
N ALA A 796 -14.44 14.66 20.26
CA ALA A 796 -14.03 16.00 20.65
C ALA A 796 -13.94 16.92 19.43
N PHE A 797 -13.34 16.46 18.33
CA PHE A 797 -13.29 17.20 17.07
C PHE A 797 -14.70 17.49 16.52
N THR A 798 -15.57 16.49 16.48
CA THR A 798 -16.95 16.63 15.98
C THR A 798 -17.78 17.59 16.84
N VAL A 799 -17.64 17.52 18.17
CA VAL A 799 -18.29 18.44 19.12
C VAL A 799 -17.76 19.86 18.94
N ALA A 800 -16.44 20.04 18.80
CA ALA A 800 -15.82 21.34 18.54
C ALA A 800 -16.34 21.96 17.24
N ARG A 801 -16.47 21.18 16.17
CA ARG A 801 -17.08 21.64 14.91
C ARG A 801 -18.55 21.99 15.05
N SER A 802 -19.32 21.23 15.83
CA SER A 802 -20.72 21.57 16.13
C SER A 802 -20.84 22.88 16.91
N ILE A 803 -19.98 23.10 17.92
CA ILE A 803 -19.91 24.37 18.68
C ILE A 803 -19.57 25.55 17.76
N ALA A 804 -18.63 25.37 16.84
CA ALA A 804 -18.22 26.38 15.88
C ALA A 804 -19.24 26.61 14.74
N GLY A 805 -20.41 25.97 14.76
CA GLY A 805 -21.43 26.09 13.71
C GLY A 805 -21.03 25.50 12.35
N ARG A 806 -19.98 24.66 12.33
CA ARG A 806 -19.39 24.05 11.11
C ARG A 806 -19.98 22.67 10.78
N LEU A 807 -21.04 22.27 11.47
CA LEU A 807 -21.71 20.98 11.30
C LEU A 807 -23.21 21.23 11.04
N ARG A 808 -23.70 20.78 9.89
CA ARG A 808 -25.09 20.97 9.44
C ARG A 808 -25.63 19.66 8.87
N PRO A 809 -26.97 19.48 8.73
CA PRO A 809 -27.52 18.26 8.15
C PRO A 809 -26.96 17.91 6.76
N THR A 810 -26.65 18.93 5.96
CA THR A 810 -26.03 18.81 4.62
C THR A 810 -24.50 18.67 4.64
N ARG A 811 -23.86 18.98 5.77
CA ARG A 811 -22.39 19.07 5.96
C ARG A 811 -21.99 18.33 7.22
N ARG A 812 -22.00 17.01 7.10
CA ARG A 812 -21.88 16.10 8.26
C ARG A 812 -20.84 15.01 8.10
N ALA A 813 -19.91 15.08 7.13
CA ALA A 813 -18.93 14.02 6.91
C ALA A 813 -18.11 13.69 8.17
N ALA A 814 -17.71 14.69 8.95
CA ALA A 814 -17.01 14.49 10.22
C ALA A 814 -17.84 13.67 11.25
N LEU A 815 -19.15 13.94 11.34
CA LEU A 815 -20.06 13.17 12.19
C LEU A 815 -20.26 11.76 11.65
N ASP A 816 -20.48 11.62 10.34
CA ASP A 816 -20.71 10.32 9.70
C ASP A 816 -19.49 9.40 9.90
N ALA A 817 -18.26 9.92 9.76
CA ALA A 817 -17.02 9.19 10.04
C ALA A 817 -16.87 8.84 11.54
N THR A 818 -17.11 9.79 12.44
CA THR A 818 -17.04 9.57 13.90
C THR A 818 -18.05 8.50 14.34
N ARG A 819 -19.28 8.55 13.82
CA ARG A 819 -20.32 7.58 14.12
C ARG A 819 -19.96 6.19 13.58
N ALA A 820 -19.40 6.10 12.38
CA ALA A 820 -18.95 4.83 11.82
C ALA A 820 -17.86 4.19 12.70
N MET A 821 -16.86 4.97 13.14
CA MET A 821 -15.81 4.49 14.06
C MET A 821 -16.39 4.06 15.42
N LEU A 822 -17.29 4.86 16.01
CA LEU A 822 -17.95 4.51 17.27
C LEU A 822 -18.69 3.18 17.19
N LEU A 823 -19.48 2.97 16.12
CA LEU A 823 -20.25 1.74 15.94
C LEU A 823 -19.34 0.53 15.69
N TYR A 824 -18.28 0.69 14.92
CA TYR A 824 -17.28 -0.34 14.72
C TYR A 824 -16.60 -0.74 16.04
N ALA A 825 -16.10 0.23 16.81
CA ALA A 825 -15.42 -0.01 18.08
C ALA A 825 -16.33 -0.65 19.14
N VAL A 826 -17.64 -0.37 19.10
CA VAL A 826 -18.63 -1.10 19.90
C VAL A 826 -18.72 -2.56 19.46
N ALA A 827 -18.90 -2.82 18.16
CA ALA A 827 -19.02 -4.18 17.65
C ALA A 827 -17.77 -5.03 17.94
N GLN A 828 -16.59 -4.47 17.66
CA GLN A 828 -15.30 -5.10 17.97
C GLN A 828 -15.10 -5.31 19.48
N GLY A 829 -15.51 -4.35 20.32
CA GLY A 829 -15.46 -4.49 21.77
C GLY A 829 -16.36 -5.60 22.32
N LEU A 830 -17.57 -5.78 21.77
CA LEU A 830 -18.46 -6.88 22.15
C LEU A 830 -17.87 -8.25 21.77
N ILE A 831 -17.26 -8.36 20.59
CA ILE A 831 -16.58 -9.58 20.15
C ILE A 831 -15.35 -9.84 21.04
N ALA A 832 -14.58 -8.81 21.37
CA ALA A 832 -13.44 -8.90 22.28
C ALA A 832 -13.86 -9.40 23.67
N LEU A 833 -14.94 -8.86 24.24
CA LEU A 833 -15.48 -9.35 25.51
C LEU A 833 -15.91 -10.82 25.42
N ALA A 834 -16.58 -11.22 24.33
CA ALA A 834 -16.95 -12.62 24.11
C ALA A 834 -15.71 -13.54 24.03
N LEU A 835 -14.66 -13.11 23.34
CA LEU A 835 -13.39 -13.85 23.24
C LEU A 835 -12.67 -13.98 24.59
N LEU A 836 -12.57 -12.90 25.36
CA LEU A 836 -11.80 -12.89 26.60
C LEU A 836 -12.52 -13.57 27.77
N HIS A 837 -13.86 -13.54 27.75
CA HIS A 837 -14.69 -13.97 28.88
C HIS A 837 -15.57 -15.18 28.57
N ALA A 838 -16.27 -15.21 27.44
CA ALA A 838 -17.16 -16.32 27.14
C ALA A 838 -16.37 -17.54 26.63
N PHE A 839 -15.48 -17.33 25.66
CA PHE A 839 -14.67 -18.41 25.09
C PHE A 839 -13.79 -19.08 26.15
N THR A 840 -13.05 -18.32 26.96
CA THR A 840 -12.19 -18.88 28.03
C THR A 840 -12.94 -19.72 29.04
N ARG A 841 -14.18 -19.35 29.40
CA ARG A 841 -15.01 -20.15 30.32
C ARG A 841 -15.58 -21.41 29.68
N LEU A 842 -15.67 -21.45 28.34
CA LEU A 842 -16.20 -22.60 27.60
C LEU A 842 -15.09 -23.60 27.21
N THR A 843 -13.84 -23.13 27.10
CA THR A 843 -12.70 -23.93 26.64
C THR A 843 -11.64 -24.19 27.71
N GLY A 844 -11.69 -23.47 28.83
CA GLY A 844 -10.89 -23.72 30.02
C GLY A 844 -11.40 -24.91 30.83
#